data_AF-A0A6P7XC05-F1
#
_entry.id   AF-A0A6P7XC05-F1
#
_cell.length_a   1.000
_cell.length_b   1.000
_cell.length_c   1.000
_cell.angle_alpha   90.00
_cell.angle_beta   90.00
_cell.angle_gamma   90.00
#
_symmetry.space_group_name_H-M   'P 1'
#
loop_
_entity.id
_entity.type
_entity.pdbx_description
1 polymer ?
#
loop_
_entity_poly.entity_id
_entity_poly.type
_entity_poly.pdbx_seq_one_letter_code
_entity_poly.pdbx_strand_id
1 'polypeptide(L)'
;MANSNSSSLSRRSACRHKRNSNPAKPLRRAVDVAGLKDVCQVAVRSLLRTEEAFLSSLARINDIVLQPLLRTDSDDQKGKEHMKLLLLLSDRYHALWDRTEENYKTLKQKYNTSESSLTVHDIYIILKKNLFLEVYTQYFTCFTNYAVVHGFDRAAKQTSGYWKTNKKMLKQLLAPSISEPTISISLHLVLHESIRSQVQQYALILTRLNENAEEVDEKNLVSDALNLYVKLQNFISQSLDEASLTKTLWGSLGSKLVSSLCIPERRLQEDSKCVPVSISTGRFERVLLFDDLLVLQGSDFRSFDLKLVWVDPVSPEKSTPTSHSLRIITPEEEFLLSSKEAQHKAVWQWKLNQVIRQRLDEKRDFPLWGKSEEGLDPCASRFSTYTFKSECRFKNAVYEGEFSWGKPHGKGTLKWPDGHNYVGDFKEGLEDGFGICLIPHSSEDGYDCYKCHWSEGKMQGYGICEYSDESVYKGYFKDNLRHGFGILKSPVSTKHPFKYTGHWDSDKKMGYGIWDDIESGQRYIGMWQNDQRHGAGIVVMQSGACYQGTFLMDKMTGTGILISEDDSVLEGKFTEQLKLDGKGKLTFQNGFTLEGNLNNKAGKDRQTQGVLNTTSKEQDYGITRRLQLGLDEFPVEKRWQGIYDPFFEFISSGCREETEESFLGIHVQTSKELRKSQEYLFCQRDSEEISGKIEDVLEALYECQDPESLQSYLQKALNSSQHPFGKLLKSLSAVFQATYSGIGANWHLLHMAQEEVKYHAWKIWEFYRNFTHVASKQKGKPLPDTEEDTEGSEKENPYTLILPLILPRFHPELFMLYMLYHEKEDAFYWQGIVRLGLFSDTKLLEFLEVQK
;
A
#
# COMPACT_ATOMS: atom_id res chain seq x y z
N MET A 1 -0.16 34.71 -23.21
CA MET A 1 -0.89 35.90 -22.71
C MET A 1 -2.36 35.54 -22.53
N ALA A 2 -3.00 36.19 -21.56
CA ALA A 2 -4.33 35.96 -21.00
C ALA A 2 -4.40 34.79 -19.99
N ASN A 3 -4.21 35.13 -18.72
CA ASN A 3 -4.74 34.39 -17.58
C ASN A 3 -5.75 35.26 -16.83
N SER A 4 -6.88 34.64 -16.55
CA SER A 4 -7.90 35.00 -15.57
C SER A 4 -7.52 34.49 -14.18
N ASN A 5 -7.85 35.22 -13.10
CA ASN A 5 -8.75 34.74 -12.02
C ASN A 5 -8.67 35.56 -10.72
N SER A 6 -9.83 35.61 -10.04
CA SER A 6 -10.04 35.68 -8.58
C SER A 6 -9.65 36.98 -7.85
N SER A 7 -10.27 37.44 -6.77
CA SER A 7 -11.45 37.08 -5.97
C SER A 7 -11.65 38.18 -4.91
N SER A 8 -12.90 38.36 -4.44
CA SER A 8 -13.34 38.70 -3.07
C SER A 8 -12.56 39.70 -2.18
N LEU A 9 -13.28 40.66 -1.58
CA LEU A 9 -13.14 41.32 -0.25
C LEU A 9 -13.89 42.68 -0.37
N SER A 10 -14.53 43.34 0.59
CA SER A 10 -14.59 43.31 2.05
C SER A 10 -15.66 44.32 2.52
N ARG A 11 -16.24 44.12 3.72
CA ARG A 11 -16.69 45.09 4.75
C ARG A 11 -17.55 46.31 4.33
N ARG A 12 -18.79 46.40 4.83
CA ARG A 12 -19.19 47.11 6.08
C ARG A 12 -18.65 48.55 6.22
N SER A 13 -19.53 49.53 6.04
CA SER A 13 -19.58 50.72 6.89
C SER A 13 -21.03 51.22 7.01
N ALA A 14 -21.48 51.33 8.25
CA ALA A 14 -22.78 51.84 8.65
C ALA A 14 -22.62 53.29 9.11
N CYS A 15 -23.49 54.19 8.67
CA CYS A 15 -23.66 55.51 9.27
C CYS A 15 -25.11 55.73 9.71
N ARG A 16 -25.22 56.06 11.00
CA ARG A 16 -26.39 56.42 11.79
C ARG A 16 -27.27 57.48 11.12
N HIS A 17 -28.58 57.40 11.32
CA HIS A 17 -29.31 58.52 11.95
C HIS A 17 -30.56 58.08 12.72
N LYS A 18 -30.72 58.73 13.87
CA LYS A 18 -31.70 58.50 14.94
C LYS A 18 -33.13 58.79 14.48
N ARG A 19 -34.09 58.01 14.97
CA ARG A 19 -35.49 58.43 15.15
C ARG A 19 -35.92 58.08 16.57
N ASN A 20 -36.63 58.99 17.21
CA ASN A 20 -37.37 58.76 18.43
C ASN A 20 -38.78 59.34 18.28
N SER A 21 -39.70 58.77 19.08
CA SER A 21 -41.03 59.21 19.49
C SER A 21 -42.28 58.95 18.61
N ASN A 22 -42.85 57.76 18.80
CA ASN A 22 -44.18 57.45 19.40
C ASN A 22 -45.52 57.88 18.72
N PRO A 23 -46.68 57.23 19.05
CA PRO A 23 -47.26 56.18 18.21
C PRO A 23 -48.73 56.41 17.81
N ALA A 24 -49.19 55.75 16.74
CA ALA A 24 -50.61 55.55 16.45
C ALA A 24 -50.91 54.05 16.32
N LYS A 25 -51.84 53.57 17.13
CA LYS A 25 -52.38 52.19 17.14
C LYS A 25 -52.96 51.82 15.76
N PRO A 26 -52.86 50.54 15.37
CA PRO A 26 -53.98 49.89 14.71
C PRO A 26 -54.50 48.69 15.51
N LEU A 27 -55.78 48.43 15.29
CA LEU A 27 -56.62 47.48 16.01
C LEU A 27 -56.11 46.03 15.90
N ARG A 28 -56.05 45.36 17.04
CA ARG A 28 -56.06 43.90 17.15
C ARG A 28 -57.39 43.37 16.60
N ARG A 29 -57.36 42.58 15.53
CA ARG A 29 -58.32 41.47 15.37
C ARG A 29 -57.76 40.30 16.18
N ALA A 30 -58.36 40.06 17.35
CA ALA A 30 -58.25 38.80 18.04
C ALA A 30 -59.06 37.78 17.25
N VAL A 31 -58.38 36.85 16.57
CA VAL A 31 -58.97 35.66 15.96
C VAL A 31 -58.05 34.49 16.32
N ASP A 32 -58.60 33.60 17.15
CA ASP A 32 -58.35 32.16 17.32
C ASP A 32 -57.00 31.57 17.76
N VAL A 33 -56.52 31.97 18.95
CA VAL A 33 -55.66 31.09 19.80
C VAL A 33 -56.48 29.93 20.44
N ALA A 34 -57.80 29.90 20.23
CA ALA A 34 -58.71 28.86 20.72
C ALA A 34 -58.76 27.63 19.78
N GLY A 35 -58.60 27.83 18.45
CA GLY A 35 -58.73 26.76 17.46
C GLY A 35 -57.67 25.66 17.57
N LEU A 36 -56.39 26.03 17.77
CA LEU A 36 -55.30 25.06 17.93
C LEU A 36 -55.43 24.19 19.19
N LYS A 37 -55.94 24.76 20.28
CA LYS A 37 -56.09 24.07 21.57
C LYS A 37 -57.13 22.96 21.50
N ASP A 38 -58.24 23.24 20.84
CA ASP A 38 -59.29 22.24 20.58
C ASP A 38 -58.77 21.14 19.63
N VAL A 39 -57.99 21.50 18.61
CA VAL A 39 -57.43 20.52 17.66
C VAL A 39 -56.40 19.58 18.33
N CYS A 40 -55.47 20.11 19.13
CA CYS A 40 -54.52 19.29 19.87
C CYS A 40 -55.23 18.36 20.87
N GLN A 41 -56.27 18.84 21.55
CA GLN A 41 -57.04 18.01 22.47
C GLN A 41 -57.83 16.90 21.73
N VAL A 42 -58.38 17.21 20.55
CA VAL A 42 -59.05 16.21 19.68
C VAL A 42 -58.04 15.18 19.15
N ALA A 43 -56.85 15.60 18.74
CA ALA A 43 -55.79 14.71 18.28
C ALA A 43 -55.31 13.76 19.40
N VAL A 44 -55.11 14.27 20.63
CA VAL A 44 -54.73 13.45 21.79
C VAL A 44 -55.84 12.46 22.16
N ARG A 45 -57.12 12.86 22.12
CA ARG A 45 -58.25 11.93 22.33
C ARG A 45 -58.33 10.86 21.24
N SER A 46 -58.09 11.23 19.99
CA SER A 46 -58.02 10.29 18.87
C SER A 46 -56.88 9.30 19.08
N LEU A 47 -55.70 9.79 19.46
CA LEU A 47 -54.50 8.99 19.72
C LEU A 47 -54.73 8.00 20.88
N LEU A 48 -55.31 8.46 21.99
CA LEU A 48 -55.66 7.59 23.13
C LEU A 48 -56.61 6.45 22.73
N ARG A 49 -57.64 6.74 21.92
CA ARG A 49 -58.56 5.71 21.42
C ARG A 49 -57.87 4.72 20.48
N THR A 50 -57.00 5.20 19.58
CA THR A 50 -56.24 4.31 18.69
C THR A 50 -55.25 3.45 19.45
N GLU A 51 -54.58 4.01 20.46
CA GLU A 51 -53.63 3.27 21.31
C GLU A 51 -54.32 2.19 22.16
N GLU A 52 -55.46 2.50 22.77
CA GLU A 52 -56.21 1.52 23.57
C GLU A 52 -56.72 0.35 22.71
N ALA A 53 -57.25 0.65 21.52
CA ALA A 53 -57.68 -0.37 20.57
C ALA A 53 -56.49 -1.21 20.08
N PHE A 54 -55.34 -0.58 19.83
CA PHE A 54 -54.14 -1.27 19.37
C PHE A 54 -53.52 -2.16 20.44
N LEU A 55 -53.39 -1.70 21.69
CA LEU A 55 -52.93 -2.53 22.82
C LEU A 55 -53.84 -3.74 23.06
N SER A 56 -55.16 -3.56 22.97
CA SER A 56 -56.11 -4.67 23.05
C SER A 56 -55.91 -5.68 21.90
N SER A 57 -55.65 -5.19 20.69
CA SER A 57 -55.31 -6.04 19.53
C SER A 57 -54.00 -6.80 19.75
N LEU A 58 -52.95 -6.13 20.22
CA LEU A 58 -51.65 -6.75 20.50
C LEU A 58 -51.75 -7.85 21.56
N ALA A 59 -52.55 -7.65 22.61
CA ALA A 59 -52.80 -8.66 23.63
C ALA A 59 -53.48 -9.91 23.06
N ARG A 60 -54.52 -9.71 22.26
CA ARG A 60 -55.20 -10.83 21.60
C ARG A 60 -54.29 -11.58 20.64
N ILE A 61 -53.44 -10.88 19.88
CA ILE A 61 -52.49 -11.51 18.96
C ILE A 61 -51.43 -12.30 19.73
N ASN A 62 -50.92 -11.78 20.85
CA ASN A 62 -49.96 -12.51 21.68
C ASN A 62 -50.54 -13.84 22.20
N ASP A 63 -51.74 -13.79 22.78
CA ASP A 63 -52.35 -14.95 23.45
C ASP A 63 -52.84 -16.02 22.47
N ILE A 64 -53.41 -15.59 21.33
CA ILE A 64 -54.01 -16.47 20.33
C ILE A 64 -52.97 -16.96 19.31
N VAL A 65 -51.92 -16.16 19.03
CA VAL A 65 -50.97 -16.44 17.94
C VAL A 65 -49.55 -16.69 18.44
N LEU A 66 -48.90 -15.74 19.10
CA LEU A 66 -47.48 -15.87 19.43
C LEU A 66 -47.20 -16.96 20.48
N GLN A 67 -47.94 -16.98 21.59
CA GLN A 67 -47.74 -17.95 22.67
C GLN A 67 -47.92 -19.41 22.22
N PRO A 68 -48.95 -19.78 21.42
CA PRO A 68 -49.06 -21.13 20.86
C PRO A 68 -47.93 -21.50 19.88
N LEU A 69 -47.39 -20.54 19.13
CA LEU A 69 -46.29 -20.79 18.18
C LEU A 69 -44.97 -21.07 18.93
N LEU A 70 -44.73 -20.40 20.05
CA LEU A 70 -43.51 -20.57 20.86
C LEU A 70 -43.45 -21.88 21.66
N ARG A 71 -44.59 -22.55 21.89
CA ARG A 71 -44.68 -23.82 22.64
C ARG A 71 -44.30 -25.06 21.82
N THR A 72 -43.73 -24.87 20.63
CA THR A 72 -43.39 -25.99 19.74
C THR A 72 -41.92 -26.39 19.88
N ASP A 73 -41.67 -27.61 20.35
CA ASP A 73 -40.32 -28.19 20.36
C ASP A 73 -40.01 -28.85 19.01
N SER A 74 -38.80 -28.63 18.51
CA SER A 74 -38.31 -29.19 17.25
C SER A 74 -36.88 -29.70 17.42
N ASP A 75 -36.67 -31.00 17.19
CA ASP A 75 -35.34 -31.63 17.33
C ASP A 75 -34.39 -31.37 16.14
N ASP A 76 -34.92 -31.03 14.97
CA ASP A 76 -34.16 -30.79 13.72
C ASP A 76 -33.39 -29.45 13.72
N GLN A 77 -32.15 -29.43 13.21
CA GLN A 77 -31.27 -28.26 13.16
C GLN A 77 -31.89 -27.07 12.42
N LYS A 78 -32.54 -27.31 11.28
CA LYS A 78 -33.29 -26.24 10.57
C LYS A 78 -34.43 -25.72 11.42
N GLY A 79 -35.10 -26.59 12.17
CA GLY A 79 -36.16 -26.17 13.08
C GLY A 79 -35.66 -25.30 14.24
N LYS A 80 -34.46 -25.58 14.77
CA LYS A 80 -33.79 -24.72 15.76
C LYS A 80 -33.48 -23.33 15.22
N GLU A 81 -33.02 -23.22 13.97
CA GLU A 81 -32.79 -21.92 13.32
C GLU A 81 -34.09 -21.13 13.12
N HIS A 82 -35.15 -21.78 12.66
CA HIS A 82 -36.46 -21.14 12.52
C HIS A 82 -37.03 -20.71 13.88
N MET A 83 -36.80 -21.49 14.94
CA MET A 83 -37.21 -21.14 16.30
C MET A 83 -36.44 -19.92 16.81
N LYS A 84 -35.14 -19.81 16.54
CA LYS A 84 -34.35 -18.59 16.87
C LYS A 84 -34.92 -17.34 16.22
N LEU A 85 -35.29 -17.43 14.94
CA LEU A 85 -35.93 -16.32 14.22
C LEU A 85 -37.31 -15.96 14.80
N LEU A 86 -38.10 -16.96 15.19
CA LEU A 86 -39.40 -16.77 15.82
C LEU A 86 -39.28 -16.12 17.21
N LEU A 87 -38.30 -16.53 18.02
CA LEU A 87 -37.99 -15.92 19.31
C LEU A 87 -37.59 -14.45 19.12
N LEU A 88 -36.70 -14.17 18.18
CA LEU A 88 -36.30 -12.80 17.87
C LEU A 88 -37.50 -11.94 17.42
N LEU A 89 -38.39 -12.50 16.59
CA LEU A 89 -39.63 -11.83 16.20
C LEU A 89 -40.52 -11.54 17.42
N SER A 90 -40.63 -12.49 18.35
CA SER A 90 -41.39 -12.31 19.60
C SER A 90 -40.78 -11.23 20.49
N ASP A 91 -39.46 -11.21 20.63
CA ASP A 91 -38.76 -10.18 21.42
C ASP A 91 -38.99 -8.79 20.84
N ARG A 92 -38.89 -8.63 19.51
CA ARG A 92 -39.18 -7.35 18.85
C ARG A 92 -40.66 -6.97 18.91
N TYR A 93 -41.56 -7.96 18.90
CA TYR A 93 -42.98 -7.72 19.11
C TYR A 93 -43.25 -7.17 20.52
N HIS A 94 -42.65 -7.74 21.56
CA HIS A 94 -42.77 -7.23 22.92
C HIS A 94 -42.12 -5.86 23.10
N ALA A 95 -40.98 -5.60 22.45
CA ALA A 95 -40.40 -4.25 22.45
C ALA A 95 -41.35 -3.21 21.85
N LEU A 96 -42.06 -3.55 20.77
CA LEU A 96 -43.10 -2.69 20.19
C LEU A 96 -44.27 -2.49 21.14
N TRP A 97 -44.72 -3.55 21.80
CA TRP A 97 -45.75 -3.48 22.83
C TRP A 97 -45.34 -2.53 23.96
N ASP A 98 -44.17 -2.71 24.55
CA ASP A 98 -43.70 -1.93 25.70
C ASP A 98 -43.66 -0.43 25.37
N ARG A 99 -43.22 -0.05 24.16
CA ARG A 99 -43.22 1.36 23.71
C ARG A 99 -44.61 1.91 23.45
N THR A 100 -45.51 1.08 22.94
CA THR A 100 -46.91 1.44 22.75
C THR A 100 -47.60 1.66 24.10
N GLU A 101 -47.29 0.81 25.10
CA GLU A 101 -47.81 0.93 26.46
C GLU A 101 -47.25 2.17 27.18
N GLU A 102 -45.95 2.45 27.03
CA GLU A 102 -45.31 3.66 27.56
C GLU A 102 -45.94 4.93 26.97
N ASN A 103 -46.20 4.93 25.66
CA ASN A 103 -46.92 6.01 24.98
C ASN A 103 -48.33 6.20 25.57
N TYR A 104 -49.11 5.13 25.69
CA TYR A 104 -50.46 5.18 26.26
C TYR A 104 -50.46 5.70 27.70
N LYS A 105 -49.57 5.19 28.56
CA LYS A 105 -49.44 5.62 29.97
C LYS A 105 -49.08 7.11 30.06
N THR A 106 -48.12 7.56 29.25
CA THR A 106 -47.67 8.95 29.23
C THR A 106 -48.79 9.88 28.75
N LEU A 107 -49.49 9.52 27.67
CA LEU A 107 -50.62 10.28 27.15
C LEU A 107 -51.78 10.33 28.15
N LYS A 108 -52.11 9.20 28.80
CA LYS A 108 -53.21 9.12 29.78
C LYS A 108 -52.91 9.91 31.05
N GLN A 109 -51.67 9.85 31.54
CA GLN A 109 -51.22 10.64 32.68
C GLN A 109 -51.32 12.13 32.36
N LYS A 110 -50.78 12.58 31.23
CA LYS A 110 -50.86 13.99 30.82
C LYS A 110 -52.30 14.45 30.57
N TYR A 111 -53.15 13.62 29.97
CA TYR A 111 -54.57 13.93 29.78
C TYR A 111 -55.33 14.11 31.09
N ASN A 112 -54.97 13.35 32.14
CA ASN A 112 -55.63 13.41 33.45
C ASN A 112 -55.09 14.51 34.38
N THR A 113 -53.87 15.02 34.15
CA THR A 113 -53.19 15.95 35.08
C THR A 113 -53.34 17.43 34.67
N SER A 114 -53.88 17.72 33.48
CA SER A 114 -53.83 19.07 32.88
C SER A 114 -55.10 19.92 33.10
N GLU A 115 -55.02 20.91 33.99
CA GLU A 115 -55.82 22.16 33.95
C GLU A 115 -55.21 23.23 33.01
N SER A 116 -54.01 23.00 32.47
CA SER A 116 -53.31 23.85 31.49
C SER A 116 -53.19 23.18 30.11
N SER A 117 -53.15 24.00 29.04
CA SER A 117 -53.23 23.55 27.64
C SER A 117 -52.08 22.61 27.23
N LEU A 118 -52.43 21.42 26.71
CA LEU A 118 -51.52 20.46 26.07
C LEU A 118 -50.81 21.09 24.87
N THR A 119 -49.48 20.98 24.81
CA THR A 119 -48.67 21.47 23.69
C THR A 119 -48.24 20.33 22.76
N VAL A 120 -47.81 20.65 21.54
CA VAL A 120 -47.30 19.66 20.57
C VAL A 120 -46.10 18.87 21.13
N HIS A 121 -45.29 19.52 21.98
CA HIS A 121 -44.11 18.94 22.63
C HIS A 121 -44.46 17.84 23.63
N ASP A 122 -45.72 17.78 24.09
CA ASP A 122 -46.19 16.78 25.04
C ASP A 122 -46.53 15.44 24.38
N ILE A 123 -46.65 15.42 23.05
CA ILE A 123 -47.01 14.23 22.27
C ILE A 123 -45.78 13.31 22.14
N TYR A 124 -45.84 12.16 22.80
CA TYR A 124 -44.71 11.24 22.93
C TYR A 124 -44.24 10.65 21.58
N ILE A 125 -45.13 10.43 20.61
CA ILE A 125 -44.76 9.99 19.25
C ILE A 125 -43.93 11.05 18.48
N ILE A 126 -44.09 12.34 18.79
CA ILE A 126 -43.29 13.42 18.20
C ILE A 126 -41.95 13.51 18.93
N LEU A 127 -41.97 13.49 20.27
CA LEU A 127 -40.79 13.58 21.12
C LEU A 127 -39.81 12.41 20.91
N LYS A 128 -40.34 11.19 20.78
CA LYS A 128 -39.57 9.95 20.66
C LYS A 128 -39.66 9.33 19.26
N LYS A 129 -39.88 10.15 18.22
CA LYS A 129 -40.00 9.71 16.81
C LYS A 129 -38.91 8.74 16.35
N ASN A 130 -37.65 8.96 16.75
CA ASN A 130 -36.52 8.09 16.39
C ASN A 130 -36.58 6.71 17.07
N LEU A 131 -37.10 6.64 18.30
CA LEU A 131 -37.24 5.36 19.02
C LEU A 131 -38.35 4.51 18.39
N PHE A 132 -39.47 5.13 18.01
CA PHE A 132 -40.53 4.47 17.25
C PHE A 132 -40.02 3.98 15.90
N LEU A 133 -39.25 4.81 15.19
CA LEU A 133 -38.63 4.42 13.94
C LEU A 133 -37.79 3.15 14.10
N GLU A 134 -36.90 3.12 15.09
CA GLU A 134 -36.02 1.98 15.35
C GLU A 134 -36.81 0.70 15.65
N VAL A 135 -37.78 0.77 16.56
CA VAL A 135 -38.55 -0.41 17.00
C VAL A 135 -39.40 -0.99 15.87
N TYR A 136 -40.09 -0.14 15.10
CA TYR A 136 -40.86 -0.61 13.95
C TYR A 136 -39.95 -1.18 12.85
N THR A 137 -38.82 -0.53 12.57
CA THR A 137 -37.83 -1.02 11.58
C THR A 137 -37.28 -2.39 11.99
N GLN A 138 -36.89 -2.57 13.24
CA GLN A 138 -36.40 -3.84 13.78
C GLN A 138 -37.47 -4.93 13.71
N TYR A 139 -38.71 -4.62 14.09
CA TYR A 139 -39.83 -5.55 14.02
C TYR A 139 -40.06 -6.05 12.58
N PHE A 140 -40.21 -5.14 11.62
CA PHE A 140 -40.47 -5.51 10.22
C PHE A 140 -39.27 -6.19 9.56
N THR A 141 -38.04 -5.87 9.96
CA THR A 141 -36.85 -6.61 9.52
C THR A 141 -36.90 -8.06 10.00
N CYS A 142 -37.18 -8.30 11.29
CA CYS A 142 -37.29 -9.66 11.84
C CYS A 142 -38.48 -10.43 11.24
N PHE A 143 -39.62 -9.75 11.07
CA PHE A 143 -40.82 -10.32 10.46
C PHE A 143 -40.55 -10.78 9.03
N THR A 144 -39.91 -9.92 8.22
CA THR A 144 -39.58 -10.25 6.83
C THR A 144 -38.53 -11.35 6.75
N ASN A 145 -37.52 -11.37 7.63
CA ASN A 145 -36.54 -12.46 7.71
C ASN A 145 -37.22 -13.81 7.96
N TYR A 146 -38.18 -13.85 8.87
CA TYR A 146 -38.96 -15.06 9.16
C TYR A 146 -39.90 -15.46 8.01
N ALA A 147 -40.49 -14.48 7.33
CA ALA A 147 -41.38 -14.70 6.20
C ALA A 147 -40.66 -15.31 4.98
N VAL A 148 -39.47 -14.78 4.65
CA VAL A 148 -38.69 -15.17 3.46
C VAL A 148 -38.27 -16.64 3.50
N VAL A 149 -37.89 -17.16 4.67
CA VAL A 149 -37.47 -18.56 4.84
C VAL A 149 -38.63 -19.56 4.96
N HIS A 150 -39.85 -19.17 4.59
CA HIS A 150 -41.07 -19.96 4.77
C HIS A 150 -41.38 -20.33 6.24
N GLY A 151 -40.97 -19.46 7.18
CA GLY A 151 -41.19 -19.68 8.62
C GLY A 151 -42.66 -19.91 8.97
N PHE A 152 -43.56 -19.08 8.44
CA PHE A 152 -45.01 -19.24 8.67
C PHE A 152 -45.59 -20.54 8.10
N ASP A 153 -45.07 -21.03 6.97
CA ASP A 153 -45.54 -22.27 6.36
C ASP A 153 -45.13 -23.48 7.23
N ARG A 154 -43.91 -23.44 7.79
CA ARG A 154 -43.41 -24.47 8.74
C ARG A 154 -44.15 -24.41 10.07
N ALA A 155 -44.32 -23.21 10.63
CA ALA A 155 -45.05 -22.98 11.86
C ALA A 155 -46.49 -23.50 11.76
N ALA A 156 -47.20 -23.18 10.67
CA ALA A 156 -48.57 -23.64 10.43
C ALA A 156 -48.68 -25.17 10.36
N LYS A 157 -47.65 -25.85 9.79
CA LYS A 157 -47.58 -27.32 9.76
C LYS A 157 -47.37 -27.90 11.17
N GLN A 158 -46.41 -27.37 11.92
CA GLN A 158 -46.07 -27.83 13.27
C GLN A 158 -47.23 -27.66 14.27
N THR A 159 -47.99 -26.56 14.14
CA THR A 159 -49.13 -26.24 15.01
C THR A 159 -50.49 -26.61 14.41
N SER A 160 -50.51 -27.47 13.38
CA SER A 160 -51.74 -27.81 12.64
C SER A 160 -52.88 -28.34 13.51
N GLY A 161 -52.58 -29.07 14.60
CA GLY A 161 -53.57 -29.54 15.57
C GLY A 161 -54.28 -28.41 16.31
N TYR A 162 -53.54 -27.38 16.75
CA TYR A 162 -54.08 -26.21 17.43
C TYR A 162 -54.99 -25.38 16.50
N TRP A 163 -54.56 -25.17 15.25
CA TRP A 163 -55.31 -24.35 14.30
C TRP A 163 -56.59 -25.00 13.79
N LYS A 164 -56.66 -26.34 13.74
CA LYS A 164 -57.91 -27.05 13.43
C LYS A 164 -59.02 -26.69 14.42
N THR A 165 -58.69 -26.54 15.70
CA THR A 165 -59.65 -26.19 16.75
C THR A 165 -59.92 -24.68 16.82
N ASN A 166 -58.89 -23.85 16.59
CA ASN A 166 -58.97 -22.39 16.80
C ASN A 166 -59.15 -21.55 15.53
N LYS A 167 -59.46 -22.16 14.37
CA LYS A 167 -59.63 -21.45 13.08
C LYS A 167 -60.63 -20.28 13.14
N LYS A 168 -61.70 -20.41 13.92
CA LYS A 168 -62.71 -19.34 14.10
C LYS A 168 -62.15 -18.12 14.84
N MET A 169 -61.31 -18.33 15.85
CA MET A 169 -60.66 -17.26 16.63
C MET A 169 -59.66 -16.50 15.76
N LEU A 170 -58.90 -17.20 14.92
CA LEU A 170 -57.97 -16.58 13.98
C LEU A 170 -58.70 -15.73 12.92
N LYS A 171 -59.88 -16.18 12.44
CA LYS A 171 -60.73 -15.39 11.52
C LYS A 171 -61.28 -14.11 12.16
N GLN A 172 -61.54 -14.10 13.47
CA GLN A 172 -62.01 -12.90 14.18
C GLN A 172 -60.94 -11.81 14.36
N LEU A 173 -59.67 -12.15 14.13
CA LEU A 173 -58.54 -11.19 14.16
C LEU A 173 -58.28 -10.54 12.80
N LEU A 174 -58.86 -11.08 11.72
CA LEU A 174 -58.73 -10.55 10.36
C LEU A 174 -59.93 -9.65 10.01
N ALA A 175 -59.71 -8.65 9.17
CA ALA A 175 -60.79 -7.84 8.62
C ALA A 175 -61.75 -8.69 7.76
N PRO A 176 -63.06 -8.35 7.68
CA PRO A 176 -64.09 -9.19 7.06
C PRO A 176 -63.98 -9.38 5.53
N SER A 177 -62.94 -8.83 4.89
CA SER A 177 -62.82 -8.65 3.43
C SER A 177 -62.04 -9.75 2.69
N ILE A 178 -61.58 -10.82 3.36
CA ILE A 178 -60.65 -11.80 2.77
C ILE A 178 -61.30 -13.17 2.57
N SER A 179 -61.34 -13.67 1.33
CA SER A 179 -61.78 -15.03 0.97
C SER A 179 -60.86 -16.09 1.61
N GLU A 180 -61.42 -17.21 2.08
CA GLU A 180 -60.77 -18.22 2.94
C GLU A 180 -59.25 -18.42 2.72
N PRO A 181 -58.38 -17.71 3.47
CA PRO A 181 -56.93 -17.87 3.33
C PRO A 181 -56.44 -19.14 4.03
N THR A 182 -55.30 -19.68 3.57
CA THR A 182 -54.60 -20.77 4.28
C THR A 182 -54.11 -20.28 5.65
N ILE A 183 -53.92 -21.19 6.60
CA ILE A 183 -53.48 -20.83 7.97
C ILE A 183 -52.16 -20.04 7.93
N SER A 184 -51.21 -20.39 7.05
CA SER A 184 -49.96 -19.62 6.92
C SER A 184 -50.19 -18.20 6.42
N ILE A 185 -51.12 -17.98 5.49
CA ILE A 185 -51.46 -16.64 4.99
C ILE A 185 -52.17 -15.85 6.10
N SER A 186 -53.06 -16.49 6.87
CA SER A 186 -53.70 -15.86 8.03
C SER A 186 -52.68 -15.43 9.08
N LEU A 187 -51.70 -16.27 9.42
CA LEU A 187 -50.64 -15.93 10.38
C LEU A 187 -49.78 -14.77 9.89
N HIS A 188 -49.40 -14.79 8.61
CA HIS A 188 -48.65 -13.71 7.99
C HIS A 188 -49.41 -12.38 8.05
N LEU A 189 -50.70 -12.36 7.73
CA LEU A 189 -51.52 -11.14 7.73
C LEU A 189 -51.73 -10.58 9.15
N VAL A 190 -52.15 -11.43 10.11
CA VAL A 190 -52.47 -11.01 11.48
C VAL A 190 -51.30 -10.31 12.16
N LEU A 191 -50.07 -10.79 11.94
CA LEU A 191 -48.89 -10.27 12.62
C LEU A 191 -48.38 -8.94 12.04
N HIS A 192 -48.71 -8.57 10.80
CA HIS A 192 -48.21 -7.32 10.22
C HIS A 192 -49.30 -6.26 9.94
N GLU A 193 -50.53 -6.66 9.66
CA GLU A 193 -51.59 -5.75 9.19
C GLU A 193 -52.04 -4.76 10.27
N SER A 194 -52.21 -5.23 11.51
CA SER A 194 -52.57 -4.40 12.67
C SER A 194 -51.51 -3.35 12.97
N ILE A 195 -50.23 -3.78 12.96
CA ILE A 195 -49.07 -2.92 13.22
C ILE A 195 -48.87 -1.91 12.08
N ARG A 196 -49.04 -2.34 10.82
CA ARG A 196 -48.99 -1.44 9.65
C ARG A 196 -50.10 -0.40 9.69
N SER A 197 -51.33 -0.82 10.02
CA SER A 197 -52.48 0.08 10.16
C SER A 197 -52.23 1.14 11.24
N GLN A 198 -51.56 0.79 12.35
CA GLN A 198 -51.25 1.74 13.41
C GLN A 198 -50.32 2.88 12.93
N VAL A 199 -49.28 2.56 12.16
CA VAL A 199 -48.38 3.58 11.57
C VAL A 199 -49.15 4.52 10.64
N GLN A 200 -50.10 4.00 9.86
CA GLN A 200 -50.97 4.80 9.00
C GLN A 200 -51.85 5.75 9.82
N GLN A 201 -52.38 5.29 10.95
CA GLN A 201 -53.16 6.14 11.85
C GLN A 201 -52.29 7.25 12.47
N TYR A 202 -51.06 6.96 12.87
CA TYR A 202 -50.13 7.99 13.35
C TYR A 202 -49.87 9.06 12.29
N ALA A 203 -49.58 8.66 11.05
CA ALA A 203 -49.36 9.60 9.94
C ALA A 203 -50.61 10.47 9.68
N LEU A 204 -51.82 9.89 9.74
CA LEU A 204 -53.07 10.63 9.57
C LEU A 204 -53.30 11.65 10.70
N ILE A 205 -53.05 11.26 11.95
CA ILE A 205 -53.18 12.16 13.12
C ILE A 205 -52.14 13.29 13.03
N LEU A 206 -50.90 12.99 12.66
CA LEU A 206 -49.83 13.99 12.47
C LEU A 206 -50.12 14.93 11.30
N THR A 207 -50.74 14.44 10.21
CA THR A 207 -51.16 15.29 9.08
C THR A 207 -52.20 16.31 9.53
N ARG A 208 -53.22 15.86 10.26
CA ARG A 208 -54.25 16.75 10.84
C ARG A 208 -53.65 17.76 11.81
N LEU A 209 -52.66 17.36 12.61
CA LEU A 209 -51.94 18.28 13.51
C LEU A 209 -51.12 19.31 12.72
N ASN A 210 -50.46 18.90 11.63
CA ASN A 210 -49.63 19.77 10.80
C ASN A 210 -50.45 20.80 10.00
N GLU A 211 -51.63 20.42 9.52
CA GLU A 211 -52.57 21.31 8.81
C GLU A 211 -53.12 22.43 9.70
N ASN A 212 -53.25 22.15 11.00
CA ASN A 212 -53.82 23.07 11.97
C ASN A 212 -52.77 23.81 12.83
N ALA A 213 -51.47 23.59 12.59
CA ALA A 213 -50.40 24.27 13.33
C ALA A 213 -50.11 25.68 12.74
N GLU A 214 -50.24 26.72 13.56
CA GLU A 214 -50.01 28.13 13.17
C GLU A 214 -48.59 28.61 13.52
N GLU A 215 -48.00 28.11 14.60
CA GLU A 215 -46.64 28.47 15.02
C GLU A 215 -45.57 27.75 14.19
N VAL A 216 -44.56 28.49 13.73
CA VAL A 216 -43.50 27.99 12.83
C VAL A 216 -42.68 26.86 13.48
N ASP A 217 -42.33 26.99 14.76
CA ASP A 217 -41.50 26.01 15.46
C ASP A 217 -42.25 24.70 15.73
N GLU A 218 -43.51 24.77 16.14
CA GLU A 218 -44.36 23.58 16.31
C GLU A 218 -44.63 22.89 14.97
N LYS A 219 -44.90 23.67 13.92
CA LYS A 219 -45.12 23.14 12.58
C LYS A 219 -43.88 22.42 12.05
N ASN A 220 -42.67 22.94 12.29
CA ASN A 220 -41.43 22.27 11.92
C ASN A 220 -41.28 20.91 12.64
N LEU A 221 -41.55 20.85 13.94
CA LEU A 221 -41.46 19.61 14.71
C LEU A 221 -42.47 18.55 14.27
N VAL A 222 -43.73 18.94 14.03
CA VAL A 222 -44.77 18.03 13.52
C VAL A 222 -44.44 17.60 12.10
N SER A 223 -44.01 18.52 11.23
CA SER A 223 -43.60 18.23 9.86
C SER A 223 -42.44 17.23 9.83
N ASP A 224 -41.43 17.40 10.69
CA ASP A 224 -40.31 16.46 10.79
C ASP A 224 -40.76 15.08 11.24
N ALA A 225 -41.64 15.00 12.24
CA ALA A 225 -42.20 13.73 12.69
C ALA A 225 -43.06 13.08 11.60
N LEU A 226 -43.94 13.84 10.95
CA LEU A 226 -44.79 13.38 9.85
C LEU A 226 -43.95 12.82 8.70
N ASN A 227 -42.90 13.54 8.28
CA ASN A 227 -41.97 13.09 7.24
C ASN A 227 -41.32 11.75 7.60
N LEU A 228 -40.95 11.56 8.87
CA LEU A 228 -40.34 10.33 9.36
C LEU A 228 -41.34 9.16 9.41
N TYR A 229 -42.58 9.38 9.85
CA TYR A 229 -43.63 8.35 9.84
C TYR A 229 -44.11 7.99 8.43
N VAL A 230 -44.16 8.95 7.50
CA VAL A 230 -44.43 8.67 6.06
C VAL A 230 -43.30 7.84 5.45
N LYS A 231 -42.03 8.19 5.73
CA LYS A 231 -40.88 7.37 5.33
C LYS A 231 -40.94 5.96 5.91
N LEU A 232 -41.35 5.82 7.17
CA LEU A 232 -41.54 4.53 7.82
C LEU A 232 -42.67 3.71 7.16
N GLN A 233 -43.79 4.33 6.81
CA GLN A 233 -44.88 3.66 6.10
C GLN A 233 -44.42 3.11 4.73
N ASN A 234 -43.61 3.90 4.01
CA ASN A 234 -43.02 3.48 2.73
C ASN A 234 -42.03 2.34 2.93
N PHE A 235 -41.13 2.46 3.92
CA PHE A 235 -40.18 1.40 4.30
C PHE A 235 -40.87 0.08 4.62
N ILE A 236 -41.94 0.11 5.43
CA ILE A 236 -42.71 -1.08 5.81
C ILE A 236 -43.32 -1.74 4.58
N SER A 237 -43.95 -0.94 3.71
CA SER A 237 -44.59 -1.44 2.50
C SER A 237 -43.57 -2.09 1.56
N GLN A 238 -42.47 -1.38 1.26
CA GLN A 238 -41.39 -1.87 0.41
C GLN A 238 -40.73 -3.13 1.00
N SER A 239 -40.45 -3.16 2.30
CA SER A 239 -39.84 -4.33 2.96
C SER A 239 -40.72 -5.58 2.86
N LEU A 240 -42.03 -5.42 2.99
CA LEU A 240 -43.00 -6.51 2.82
C LEU A 240 -43.07 -6.98 1.35
N ASP A 241 -43.07 -6.04 0.42
CA ASP A 241 -43.10 -6.33 -1.02
C ASP A 241 -41.83 -7.10 -1.44
N GLU A 242 -40.63 -6.62 -1.08
CA GLU A 242 -39.35 -7.29 -1.31
C GLU A 242 -39.33 -8.70 -0.71
N ALA A 243 -39.82 -8.87 0.52
CA ALA A 243 -39.91 -10.17 1.18
C ALA A 243 -40.86 -11.13 0.45
N SER A 244 -41.99 -10.63 -0.04
CA SER A 244 -42.97 -11.41 -0.80
C SER A 244 -42.41 -11.86 -2.16
N LEU A 245 -41.71 -10.97 -2.87
CA LEU A 245 -41.01 -11.27 -4.12
C LEU A 245 -39.91 -12.31 -3.90
N THR A 246 -39.13 -12.15 -2.84
CA THR A 246 -38.08 -13.11 -2.47
C THR A 246 -38.67 -14.49 -2.12
N LYS A 247 -39.77 -14.53 -1.37
CA LYS A 247 -40.46 -15.79 -1.02
C LYS A 247 -41.02 -16.49 -2.26
N THR A 248 -41.63 -15.75 -3.19
CA THR A 248 -42.18 -16.32 -4.43
C THR A 248 -41.07 -16.80 -5.37
N LEU A 249 -39.91 -16.13 -5.40
CA LEU A 249 -38.73 -16.57 -6.13
C LEU A 249 -38.30 -17.97 -5.71
N TRP A 250 -38.27 -18.29 -4.41
CA TRP A 250 -37.85 -19.61 -3.92
C TRP A 250 -38.70 -20.75 -4.46
N GLY A 251 -40.00 -20.51 -4.68
CA GLY A 251 -40.90 -21.48 -5.32
C GLY A 251 -40.59 -21.70 -6.81
N SER A 252 -39.91 -20.75 -7.46
CA SER A 252 -39.51 -20.84 -8.87
C SER A 252 -38.11 -21.46 -9.09
N LEU A 253 -37.33 -21.64 -8.03
CA LEU A 253 -35.95 -22.14 -8.09
C LEU A 253 -35.87 -23.62 -7.65
N GLY A 254 -34.88 -24.34 -8.18
CA GLY A 254 -34.62 -25.72 -7.78
C GLY A 254 -34.13 -25.84 -6.33
N SER A 255 -34.42 -26.97 -5.67
CA SER A 255 -34.12 -27.19 -4.25
C SER A 255 -32.65 -26.97 -3.87
N LYS A 256 -31.70 -27.31 -4.75
CA LYS A 256 -30.26 -27.09 -4.56
C LYS A 256 -29.90 -25.60 -4.46
N LEU A 257 -30.45 -24.77 -5.33
CA LEU A 257 -30.26 -23.32 -5.32
C LEU A 257 -30.85 -22.69 -4.06
N VAL A 258 -32.06 -23.09 -3.70
CA VAL A 258 -32.72 -22.61 -2.49
C VAL A 258 -31.89 -22.95 -1.24
N SER A 259 -31.32 -24.15 -1.15
CA SER A 259 -30.47 -24.50 0.00
C SER A 259 -29.18 -23.67 0.11
N SER A 260 -28.66 -23.16 -1.00
CA SER A 260 -27.43 -22.34 -1.01
C SER A 260 -27.71 -20.84 -0.88
N LEU A 261 -28.85 -20.37 -1.40
CA LEU A 261 -29.16 -18.94 -1.52
C LEU A 261 -30.17 -18.44 -0.48
N CYS A 262 -30.98 -19.32 0.12
CA CYS A 262 -31.99 -18.91 1.07
C CYS A 262 -31.36 -18.61 2.43
N ILE A 263 -31.13 -17.32 2.68
CA ILE A 263 -30.64 -16.76 3.94
C ILE A 263 -31.70 -15.75 4.42
N PRO A 264 -31.98 -15.64 5.74
CA PRO A 264 -33.05 -14.80 6.24
C PRO A 264 -32.94 -13.32 5.84
N GLU A 265 -31.73 -12.78 5.78
CA GLU A 265 -31.46 -11.36 5.52
C GLU A 265 -31.53 -10.99 4.04
N ARG A 266 -31.33 -11.96 3.13
CA ARG A 266 -31.22 -11.72 1.68
C ARG A 266 -32.55 -11.27 1.08
N ARG A 267 -32.52 -10.28 0.19
CA ARG A 267 -33.70 -9.74 -0.52
C ARG A 267 -33.46 -9.66 -2.02
N LEU A 268 -34.45 -10.11 -2.80
CA LEU A 268 -34.45 -9.96 -4.25
C LEU A 268 -34.79 -8.51 -4.63
N GLN A 269 -33.91 -7.89 -5.42
CA GLN A 269 -34.07 -6.51 -5.90
C GLN A 269 -34.54 -6.46 -7.36
N GLU A 270 -34.07 -7.39 -8.21
CA GLU A 270 -34.56 -7.52 -9.58
C GLU A 270 -34.39 -8.92 -10.14
N ASP A 271 -35.30 -9.31 -11.04
CA ASP A 271 -35.25 -10.56 -11.79
C ASP A 271 -35.39 -10.28 -13.29
N SER A 272 -34.49 -10.88 -14.07
CA SER A 272 -34.54 -10.81 -15.54
C SER A 272 -35.85 -11.31 -16.16
N LYS A 273 -36.66 -12.11 -15.45
CA LYS A 273 -38.02 -12.46 -15.93
C LYS A 273 -38.99 -11.28 -15.89
N CYS A 274 -38.81 -10.37 -14.95
CA CYS A 274 -39.64 -9.16 -14.80
C CYS A 274 -39.14 -8.04 -15.71
N VAL A 275 -37.81 -7.83 -15.74
CA VAL A 275 -37.14 -6.84 -16.58
C VAL A 275 -36.12 -7.55 -17.48
N PRO A 276 -36.50 -7.92 -18.73
CA PRO A 276 -35.70 -8.77 -19.61
C PRO A 276 -34.31 -8.25 -19.93
N VAL A 277 -33.31 -9.10 -19.66
CA VAL A 277 -31.91 -8.92 -20.09
C VAL A 277 -31.32 -10.28 -20.45
N SER A 278 -30.46 -10.29 -21.47
CA SER A 278 -29.79 -11.48 -21.98
C SER A 278 -28.29 -11.39 -21.74
N ILE A 279 -27.67 -12.52 -21.42
CA ILE A 279 -26.24 -12.62 -21.13
C ILE A 279 -25.52 -13.09 -22.40
N SER A 280 -24.46 -12.40 -22.78
CA SER A 280 -23.64 -12.71 -23.96
C SER A 280 -23.10 -14.14 -24.03
N THR A 281 -22.87 -14.80 -22.90
CA THR A 281 -22.27 -16.14 -22.84
C THR A 281 -23.23 -17.28 -23.20
N GLY A 282 -24.54 -17.01 -23.35
CA GLY A 282 -25.56 -17.98 -23.79
C GLY A 282 -25.83 -19.18 -22.88
N ARG A 283 -24.99 -19.41 -21.86
CA ARG A 283 -25.07 -20.54 -20.90
C ARG A 283 -26.05 -20.31 -19.75
N PHE A 284 -26.40 -19.06 -19.51
CA PHE A 284 -27.24 -18.64 -18.40
C PHE A 284 -28.50 -17.97 -18.96
N GLU A 285 -29.65 -18.37 -18.44
CA GLU A 285 -30.97 -17.98 -18.95
C GLU A 285 -31.64 -16.90 -18.08
N ARG A 286 -31.22 -16.75 -16.82
CA ARG A 286 -31.82 -15.82 -15.85
C ARG A 286 -30.76 -15.12 -15.01
N VAL A 287 -30.89 -13.81 -14.86
CA VAL A 287 -30.11 -12.96 -13.95
C VAL A 287 -30.98 -12.63 -12.74
N LEU A 288 -30.43 -12.80 -11.54
CA LEU A 288 -31.06 -12.43 -10.28
C LEU A 288 -30.14 -11.45 -9.54
N LEU A 289 -30.68 -10.29 -9.19
CA LEU A 289 -29.99 -9.30 -8.37
C LEU A 289 -30.56 -9.36 -6.95
N PHE A 290 -29.74 -9.78 -6.00
CA PHE A 290 -30.03 -9.67 -4.57
C PHE A 290 -29.38 -8.39 -4.01
N ASP A 291 -29.64 -8.09 -2.73
CA ASP A 291 -29.03 -6.99 -1.99
C ASP A 291 -27.54 -7.22 -1.66
N ASP A 292 -27.06 -8.46 -1.72
CA ASP A 292 -25.67 -8.84 -1.43
C ASP A 292 -24.94 -9.51 -2.60
N LEU A 293 -25.68 -10.19 -3.50
CA LEU A 293 -25.13 -11.02 -4.58
C LEU A 293 -25.78 -10.72 -5.94
N LEU A 294 -24.96 -10.82 -6.99
CA LEU A 294 -25.44 -11.02 -8.36
C LEU A 294 -25.36 -12.50 -8.72
N VAL A 295 -26.47 -13.11 -9.15
CA VAL A 295 -26.55 -14.54 -9.47
C VAL A 295 -26.95 -14.75 -10.92
N LEU A 296 -26.18 -15.57 -11.64
CA LEU A 296 -26.50 -16.06 -12.98
C LEU A 296 -26.96 -17.51 -12.91
N GLN A 297 -28.17 -17.79 -13.40
CA GLN A 297 -28.80 -19.10 -13.37
C GLN A 297 -28.90 -19.71 -14.78
N GLY A 298 -28.43 -20.96 -14.92
CA GLY A 298 -28.56 -21.81 -16.11
C GLY A 298 -28.69 -23.27 -15.70
N SER A 299 -27.98 -24.19 -16.38
CA SER A 299 -27.85 -25.58 -15.92
C SER A 299 -27.15 -25.67 -14.57
N ASP A 300 -26.12 -24.84 -14.40
CA ASP A 300 -25.45 -24.54 -13.13
C ASP A 300 -25.68 -23.06 -12.77
N PHE A 301 -25.18 -22.61 -11.62
CA PHE A 301 -25.27 -21.20 -11.23
C PHE A 301 -23.91 -20.62 -10.85
N ARG A 302 -23.77 -19.31 -11.03
CA ARG A 302 -22.64 -18.52 -10.54
C ARG A 302 -23.15 -17.38 -9.69
N SER A 303 -22.43 -17.09 -8.61
CA SER A 303 -22.73 -16.00 -7.68
C SER A 303 -21.53 -15.09 -7.53
N PHE A 304 -21.75 -13.79 -7.59
CA PHE A 304 -20.73 -12.75 -7.46
C PHE A 304 -21.09 -11.83 -6.29
N ASP A 305 -20.13 -11.60 -5.39
CA ASP A 305 -20.29 -10.61 -4.31
C ASP A 305 -20.32 -9.20 -4.91
N LEU A 306 -21.36 -8.43 -4.60
CA LEU A 306 -21.54 -7.09 -5.14
C LEU A 306 -20.43 -6.12 -4.72
N LYS A 307 -19.70 -6.39 -3.62
CA LYS A 307 -18.49 -5.61 -3.26
C LYS A 307 -17.44 -5.66 -4.39
N LEU A 308 -17.39 -6.78 -5.12
CA LEU A 308 -16.45 -7.08 -6.20
C LEU A 308 -17.09 -7.04 -7.60
N VAL A 309 -18.19 -6.30 -7.77
CA VAL A 309 -18.86 -6.13 -9.06
C VAL A 309 -18.79 -4.66 -9.49
N TRP A 310 -18.30 -4.42 -10.71
CA TRP A 310 -18.30 -3.11 -11.35
C TRP A 310 -19.22 -3.12 -12.57
N VAL A 311 -19.86 -1.98 -12.81
CA VAL A 311 -20.77 -1.77 -13.93
C VAL A 311 -20.20 -0.67 -14.79
N ASP A 312 -19.84 -1.00 -16.02
CA ASP A 312 -19.41 -0.02 -17.01
C ASP A 312 -20.48 0.14 -18.12
N PRO A 313 -21.05 1.34 -18.29
CA PRO A 313 -21.96 1.61 -19.39
C PRO A 313 -21.19 1.67 -20.71
N VAL A 314 -21.22 0.58 -21.48
CA VAL A 314 -20.62 0.54 -22.83
C VAL A 314 -21.14 1.69 -23.68
N SER A 315 -20.23 2.55 -24.15
CA SER A 315 -20.55 3.63 -25.08
C SER A 315 -20.86 3.08 -26.48
N PRO A 316 -21.82 3.67 -27.21
CA PRO A 316 -22.31 3.13 -28.49
C PRO A 316 -21.29 3.18 -29.65
N GLU A 317 -20.07 3.70 -29.44
CA GLU A 317 -19.08 3.88 -30.51
C GLU A 317 -18.30 2.60 -30.85
N LYS A 318 -18.28 1.58 -29.97
CA LYS A 318 -17.51 0.33 -30.17
C LYS A 318 -18.36 -0.90 -30.48
N SER A 319 -19.69 -0.79 -30.54
CA SER A 319 -20.60 -1.90 -30.85
C SER A 319 -21.66 -1.49 -31.88
N THR A 320 -22.28 -2.48 -32.52
CA THR A 320 -23.38 -2.29 -33.47
C THR A 320 -24.48 -1.36 -32.88
N PRO A 321 -25.04 -0.42 -33.64
CA PRO A 321 -25.87 0.70 -33.16
C PRO A 321 -27.22 0.33 -32.53
N THR A 322 -27.50 -0.96 -32.29
CA THR A 322 -28.79 -1.48 -31.81
C THR A 322 -28.72 -2.24 -30.49
N SER A 323 -27.55 -2.42 -29.88
CA SER A 323 -27.44 -3.21 -28.63
C SER A 323 -27.34 -2.32 -27.38
N HIS A 324 -28.39 -2.30 -26.57
CA HIS A 324 -28.37 -1.66 -25.25
C HIS A 324 -27.68 -2.57 -24.22
N SER A 325 -26.34 -2.54 -24.19
CA SER A 325 -25.53 -3.39 -23.32
C SER A 325 -24.95 -2.67 -22.10
N LEU A 326 -24.77 -3.42 -21.01
CA LEU A 326 -24.04 -3.09 -19.79
C LEU A 326 -22.91 -4.10 -19.61
N ARG A 327 -21.72 -3.62 -19.27
CA ARG A 327 -20.54 -4.45 -19.04
C ARG A 327 -20.37 -4.66 -17.55
N ILE A 328 -20.43 -5.92 -17.15
CA ILE A 328 -20.25 -6.32 -15.76
C ILE A 328 -18.84 -6.88 -15.64
N ILE A 329 -18.06 -6.26 -14.77
CA ILE A 329 -16.66 -6.61 -14.53
C ILE A 329 -16.57 -7.17 -13.12
N THR A 330 -15.94 -8.33 -12.99
CA THR A 330 -15.62 -9.02 -11.73
C THR A 330 -14.15 -9.43 -11.78
N PRO A 331 -13.55 -9.93 -10.67
CA PRO A 331 -12.11 -10.18 -10.66
C PRO A 331 -11.58 -11.20 -11.66
N GLU A 332 -12.40 -12.17 -12.07
CA GLU A 332 -12.01 -13.23 -13.01
C GLU A 332 -12.86 -13.29 -14.28
N GLU A 333 -13.98 -12.58 -14.30
CA GLU A 333 -14.97 -12.69 -15.37
C GLU A 333 -15.47 -11.31 -15.78
N GLU A 334 -15.54 -11.09 -17.09
CA GLU A 334 -16.20 -9.95 -17.70
C GLU A 334 -17.28 -10.47 -18.65
N PHE A 335 -18.50 -9.94 -18.51
CA PHE A 335 -19.62 -10.33 -19.38
C PHE A 335 -20.56 -9.16 -19.66
N LEU A 336 -21.23 -9.23 -20.81
CA LEU A 336 -22.22 -8.24 -21.24
C LEU A 336 -23.63 -8.71 -20.91
N LEU A 337 -24.39 -7.81 -20.26
CA LEU A 337 -25.84 -7.87 -20.13
C LEU A 337 -26.47 -6.99 -21.21
N SER A 338 -27.28 -7.55 -22.10
CA SER A 338 -27.90 -6.83 -23.21
C SER A 338 -29.42 -6.90 -23.18
N SER A 339 -30.06 -5.77 -23.44
CA SER A 339 -31.51 -5.64 -23.53
C SER A 339 -31.93 -5.20 -24.94
N LYS A 340 -33.15 -5.61 -25.34
CA LYS A 340 -33.83 -5.10 -26.54
C LYS A 340 -34.36 -3.67 -26.37
N GLU A 341 -34.62 -3.28 -25.13
CA GLU A 341 -35.21 -1.98 -24.79
C GLU A 341 -34.25 -1.15 -23.92
N ALA A 342 -34.12 0.14 -24.25
CA ALA A 342 -33.29 1.09 -23.52
C ALA A 342 -33.75 1.27 -22.06
N GLN A 343 -35.06 1.16 -21.82
CA GLN A 343 -35.65 1.32 -20.49
C GLN A 343 -35.17 0.24 -19.53
N HIS A 344 -35.16 -1.04 -19.96
CA HIS A 344 -34.66 -2.13 -19.14
C HIS A 344 -33.16 -1.97 -18.83
N LYS A 345 -32.35 -1.52 -19.81
CA LYS A 345 -30.93 -1.19 -19.56
C LYS A 345 -30.81 -0.14 -18.45
N ALA A 346 -31.57 0.94 -18.53
CA ALA A 346 -31.52 2.01 -17.53
C ALA A 346 -31.96 1.52 -16.14
N VAL A 347 -33.00 0.70 -16.04
CA VAL A 347 -33.46 0.10 -14.77
C VAL A 347 -32.37 -0.78 -14.17
N TRP A 348 -31.77 -1.67 -14.95
CA TRP A 348 -30.70 -2.56 -14.45
C TRP A 348 -29.45 -1.81 -14.04
N GLN A 349 -29.01 -0.83 -14.84
CA GLN A 349 -27.86 0.01 -14.51
C GLN A 349 -28.10 0.76 -13.19
N TRP A 350 -29.27 1.38 -13.05
CA TRP A 350 -29.63 2.10 -11.84
C TRP A 350 -29.70 1.15 -10.63
N LYS A 351 -30.43 0.02 -10.74
CA LYS A 351 -30.56 -0.94 -9.63
C LYS A 351 -29.21 -1.52 -9.20
N LEU A 352 -28.37 -1.94 -10.15
CA LEU A 352 -27.04 -2.46 -9.84
C LEU A 352 -26.19 -1.41 -9.10
N ASN A 353 -26.12 -0.18 -9.63
CA ASN A 353 -25.33 0.88 -9.00
C ASN A 353 -25.84 1.21 -7.59
N GLN A 354 -27.16 1.26 -7.39
CA GLN A 354 -27.76 1.50 -6.07
C GLN A 354 -27.43 0.40 -5.07
N VAL A 355 -27.64 -0.87 -5.45
CA VAL A 355 -27.38 -1.99 -4.54
C VAL A 355 -25.89 -2.12 -4.23
N ILE A 356 -25.01 -1.91 -5.22
CA ILE A 356 -23.57 -1.91 -5.00
C ILE A 356 -23.17 -0.83 -3.99
N ARG A 357 -23.68 0.40 -4.11
CA ARG A 357 -23.39 1.48 -3.13
C ARG A 357 -23.84 1.10 -1.73
N GLN A 358 -25.10 0.65 -1.58
CA GLN A 358 -25.63 0.23 -0.28
C GLN A 358 -24.80 -0.91 0.34
N ARG A 359 -24.31 -1.83 -0.50
CA ARG A 359 -23.47 -2.93 -0.04
C ARG A 359 -22.08 -2.47 0.40
N LEU A 360 -21.53 -1.42 -0.21
CA LEU A 360 -20.24 -0.83 0.16
C LEU A 360 -20.34 0.02 1.44
N ASP A 361 -21.45 0.73 1.64
CA ASP A 361 -21.67 1.58 2.82
C ASP A 361 -22.10 0.78 4.07
N GLU A 362 -22.37 -0.52 3.91
CA GLU A 362 -22.87 -1.44 4.95
C GLU A 362 -24.14 -0.95 5.68
N LYS A 363 -24.85 0.01 5.08
CA LYS A 363 -26.07 0.60 5.60
C LYS A 363 -27.19 0.41 4.60
N ARG A 364 -28.31 -0.11 5.09
CA ARG A 364 -29.55 -0.15 4.32
C ARG A 364 -30.18 1.24 4.36
N ASP A 365 -30.45 1.82 3.19
CA ASP A 365 -31.01 3.17 3.11
C ASP A 365 -32.35 3.28 3.84
N PHE A 366 -32.53 4.39 4.56
CA PHE A 366 -33.80 4.78 5.14
C PHE A 366 -34.23 6.18 4.64
N PRO A 367 -35.30 6.30 3.83
CA PRO A 367 -36.13 5.22 3.26
C PRO A 367 -35.35 4.36 2.26
N LEU A 368 -35.81 3.13 1.99
CA LEU A 368 -35.19 2.25 1.00
C LEU A 368 -35.12 2.98 -0.34
N TRP A 369 -33.94 2.96 -0.98
CA TRP A 369 -33.61 3.63 -2.25
C TRP A 369 -33.31 5.13 -2.19
N GLY A 370 -33.17 5.74 -1.01
CA GLY A 370 -32.49 7.04 -0.83
C GLY A 370 -33.10 8.22 -1.61
N LYS A 371 -32.43 9.39 -1.58
CA LYS A 371 -32.84 10.56 -2.38
C LYS A 371 -32.41 10.36 -3.83
N SER A 372 -33.32 10.57 -4.78
CA SER A 372 -33.11 10.46 -6.23
C SER A 372 -32.06 11.41 -6.84
N GLU A 373 -31.31 12.19 -6.04
CA GLU A 373 -30.58 13.38 -6.49
C GLU A 373 -29.08 13.19 -6.76
N GLU A 374 -28.46 12.05 -6.47
CA GLU A 374 -27.01 11.88 -6.73
C GLU A 374 -26.67 10.63 -7.56
N GLY A 375 -26.51 10.86 -8.87
CA GLY A 375 -25.92 9.93 -9.83
C GLY A 375 -24.41 9.74 -9.64
N LEU A 376 -23.94 9.50 -8.42
CA LEU A 376 -22.52 9.29 -8.10
C LEU A 376 -22.11 7.83 -8.30
N ASP A 377 -21.69 7.41 -9.49
CA ASP A 377 -21.25 6.03 -9.76
C ASP A 377 -20.45 5.41 -8.60
N PRO A 378 -20.70 4.12 -8.24
CA PRO A 378 -20.03 3.50 -7.10
C PRO A 378 -18.51 3.65 -7.20
N CYS A 379 -17.82 3.82 -6.06
CA CYS A 379 -16.37 4.05 -6.05
C CYS A 379 -15.65 3.03 -6.94
N ALA A 380 -14.80 3.53 -7.85
CA ALA A 380 -14.06 2.68 -8.78
C ALA A 380 -13.04 1.80 -8.04
N SER A 381 -12.45 2.34 -6.97
CA SER A 381 -11.47 1.65 -6.14
C SER A 381 -12.06 1.20 -4.81
N ARG A 382 -11.85 -0.06 -4.42
CA ARG A 382 -12.56 -0.69 -3.29
C ARG A 382 -11.66 -1.67 -2.56
N PHE A 383 -11.67 -1.64 -1.23
CA PHE A 383 -10.96 -2.64 -0.43
C PHE A 383 -11.80 -3.91 -0.27
N SER A 384 -11.21 -5.07 -0.56
CA SER A 384 -11.90 -6.36 -0.39
C SER A 384 -10.92 -7.52 -0.30
N THR A 385 -11.45 -8.71 -0.02
CA THR A 385 -10.71 -9.97 -0.01
C THR A 385 -11.30 -10.91 -1.05
N TYR A 386 -10.46 -11.50 -1.89
CA TYR A 386 -10.89 -12.43 -2.93
C TYR A 386 -9.93 -13.59 -3.09
N THR A 387 -10.47 -14.80 -3.29
CA THR A 387 -9.69 -15.99 -3.61
C THR A 387 -9.86 -16.33 -5.07
N PHE A 388 -8.78 -16.23 -5.83
CA PHE A 388 -8.75 -16.51 -7.25
C PHE A 388 -8.89 -18.00 -7.53
N LYS A 389 -9.71 -18.39 -8.51
CA LYS A 389 -10.05 -19.78 -8.84
C LYS A 389 -9.56 -20.20 -10.23
N SER A 390 -9.74 -19.34 -11.22
CA SER A 390 -9.50 -19.63 -12.64
C SER A 390 -8.30 -18.90 -13.23
N GLU A 391 -7.97 -17.71 -12.70
CA GLU A 391 -6.81 -16.93 -13.13
C GLU A 391 -5.51 -17.74 -12.93
N CYS A 392 -4.81 -18.10 -14.01
CA CYS A 392 -3.68 -19.03 -13.94
C CYS A 392 -2.54 -18.52 -13.05
N ARG A 393 -2.27 -17.21 -13.08
CA ARG A 393 -1.22 -16.58 -12.29
C ARG A 393 -1.51 -16.61 -10.78
N PHE A 394 -2.78 -16.42 -10.43
CA PHE A 394 -3.23 -16.29 -9.05
C PHE A 394 -4.02 -17.51 -8.59
N LYS A 395 -3.88 -18.66 -9.25
CA LYS A 395 -4.73 -19.81 -8.97
C LYS A 395 -4.67 -20.21 -7.49
N ASN A 396 -5.83 -20.21 -6.84
CA ASN A 396 -6.02 -20.44 -5.40
C ASN A 396 -5.35 -19.41 -4.47
N ALA A 397 -4.79 -18.34 -5.01
CA ALA A 397 -4.21 -17.26 -4.22
C ALA A 397 -5.32 -16.39 -3.62
N VAL A 398 -5.08 -15.91 -2.41
CA VAL A 398 -5.95 -14.98 -1.69
C VAL A 398 -5.33 -13.59 -1.78
N TYR A 399 -6.05 -12.66 -2.40
CA TYR A 399 -5.71 -11.25 -2.39
C TYR A 399 -6.57 -10.51 -1.37
N GLU A 400 -5.93 -9.69 -0.56
CA GLU A 400 -6.56 -8.77 0.38
C GLU A 400 -5.98 -7.39 0.13
N GLY A 401 -6.80 -6.46 -0.31
CA GLY A 401 -6.31 -5.16 -0.73
C GLY A 401 -7.34 -4.37 -1.53
N GLU A 402 -6.85 -3.31 -2.13
CA GLU A 402 -7.64 -2.47 -3.02
C GLU A 402 -7.80 -3.12 -4.41
N PHE A 403 -8.99 -2.98 -4.98
CA PHE A 403 -9.35 -3.43 -6.31
C PHE A 403 -9.86 -2.24 -7.10
N SER A 404 -9.45 -2.14 -8.37
CA SER A 404 -9.98 -1.20 -9.33
C SER A 404 -10.45 -1.95 -10.56
N TRP A 405 -11.73 -1.79 -10.92
CA TRP A 405 -12.34 -2.44 -12.09
C TRP A 405 -12.05 -3.94 -12.19
N GLY A 406 -12.24 -4.67 -11.09
CA GLY A 406 -12.00 -6.12 -11.01
C GLY A 406 -10.55 -6.52 -10.76
N LYS A 407 -9.57 -5.65 -10.99
CA LYS A 407 -8.16 -6.01 -10.87
C LYS A 407 -7.55 -5.54 -9.53
N PRO A 408 -6.61 -6.30 -8.94
CA PRO A 408 -5.76 -5.79 -7.86
C PRO A 408 -5.15 -4.43 -8.20
N HIS A 409 -5.26 -3.47 -7.28
CA HIS A 409 -4.80 -2.10 -7.45
C HIS A 409 -4.40 -1.49 -6.11
N GLY A 410 -3.55 -0.46 -6.13
CA GLY A 410 -3.11 0.21 -4.91
C GLY A 410 -2.41 -0.77 -3.96
N LYS A 411 -2.61 -0.60 -2.66
CA LYS A 411 -1.96 -1.45 -1.65
C LYS A 411 -2.70 -2.77 -1.47
N GLY A 412 -1.94 -3.87 -1.47
CA GLY A 412 -2.51 -5.19 -1.26
C GLY A 412 -1.51 -6.23 -0.77
N THR A 413 -2.07 -7.36 -0.37
CA THR A 413 -1.35 -8.57 0.03
C THR A 413 -1.90 -9.74 -0.75
N LEU A 414 -1.02 -10.47 -1.43
CA LEU A 414 -1.34 -11.66 -2.21
C LEU A 414 -0.64 -12.87 -1.58
N LYS A 415 -1.40 -13.89 -1.24
CA LYS A 415 -0.92 -15.11 -0.57
C LYS A 415 -1.30 -16.34 -1.38
N TRP A 416 -0.32 -17.15 -1.76
CA TRP A 416 -0.54 -18.39 -2.49
C TRP A 416 -0.53 -19.59 -1.53
N PRO A 417 -1.20 -20.71 -1.89
CA PRO A 417 -1.26 -21.89 -1.03
C PRO A 417 0.08 -22.60 -0.81
N ASP A 418 1.06 -22.37 -1.69
CA ASP A 418 2.41 -22.92 -1.61
C ASP A 418 3.30 -22.19 -0.59
N GLY A 419 2.83 -21.08 -0.02
CA GLY A 419 3.59 -20.22 0.90
C GLY A 419 4.23 -19.00 0.22
N HIS A 420 4.19 -18.92 -1.11
CA HIS A 420 4.56 -17.71 -1.83
C HIS A 420 3.66 -16.55 -1.39
N ASN A 421 4.23 -15.37 -1.20
CA ASN A 421 3.45 -14.18 -0.91
C ASN A 421 4.10 -12.91 -1.47
N TYR A 422 3.27 -11.90 -1.67
CA TYR A 422 3.65 -10.56 -2.06
C TYR A 422 2.86 -9.56 -1.25
N VAL A 423 3.54 -8.55 -0.72
CA VAL A 423 2.96 -7.41 -0.01
C VAL A 423 3.52 -6.15 -0.63
N GLY A 424 2.66 -5.30 -1.17
CA GLY A 424 3.11 -4.08 -1.83
C GLY A 424 2.03 -3.40 -2.63
N ASP A 425 2.47 -2.53 -3.52
CA ASP A 425 1.62 -1.81 -4.44
C ASP A 425 1.30 -2.67 -5.69
N PHE A 426 0.13 -2.41 -6.28
CA PHE A 426 -0.42 -3.08 -7.45
C PHE A 426 -0.99 -2.07 -8.43
N LYS A 427 -0.87 -2.36 -9.72
CA LYS A 427 -1.45 -1.58 -10.80
C LYS A 427 -1.95 -2.51 -11.89
N GLU A 428 -3.21 -2.33 -12.32
CA GLU A 428 -3.84 -3.14 -13.36
C GLU A 428 -3.71 -4.66 -13.16
N GLY A 429 -3.73 -5.12 -11.90
CA GLY A 429 -3.62 -6.54 -11.53
C GLY A 429 -2.20 -7.09 -11.49
N LEU A 430 -1.18 -6.25 -11.67
CA LEU A 430 0.23 -6.62 -11.58
C LEU A 430 0.89 -5.89 -10.40
N GLU A 431 1.94 -6.47 -9.85
CA GLU A 431 2.82 -5.87 -8.86
C GLU A 431 3.50 -4.66 -9.50
N ASP A 432 3.41 -3.50 -8.84
CA ASP A 432 3.90 -2.22 -9.35
C ASP A 432 4.30 -1.35 -8.17
N GLY A 433 5.41 -0.61 -8.24
CA GLY A 433 5.93 0.15 -7.10
C GLY A 433 6.73 -0.72 -6.12
N PHE A 434 6.91 -0.27 -4.88
CA PHE A 434 7.71 -1.01 -3.90
C PHE A 434 6.93 -2.20 -3.31
N GLY A 435 7.59 -3.36 -3.24
CA GLY A 435 6.97 -4.57 -2.71
C GLY A 435 7.96 -5.56 -2.10
N ILE A 436 7.45 -6.36 -1.17
CA ILE A 436 8.15 -7.47 -0.53
C ILE A 436 7.55 -8.77 -1.06
N CYS A 437 8.37 -9.59 -1.72
CA CYS A 437 8.00 -10.92 -2.19
C CYS A 437 8.76 -11.97 -1.38
N LEU A 438 8.04 -12.99 -0.89
CA LEU A 438 8.60 -14.16 -0.22
C LEU A 438 8.35 -15.39 -1.06
N ILE A 439 9.43 -16.06 -1.50
CA ILE A 439 9.36 -17.27 -2.30
C ILE A 439 9.84 -18.47 -1.45
N PRO A 440 8.98 -19.46 -1.16
CA PRO A 440 9.36 -20.64 -0.38
C PRO A 440 10.29 -21.55 -1.18
N HIS A 441 11.30 -22.13 -0.51
CA HIS A 441 12.14 -23.16 -1.11
C HIS A 441 11.60 -24.57 -0.80
N SER A 442 11.71 -25.49 -1.76
CA SER A 442 11.09 -26.83 -1.68
C SER A 442 11.65 -27.78 -0.61
N SER A 443 12.76 -27.43 0.05
CA SER A 443 13.57 -28.40 0.81
C SER A 443 13.72 -28.11 2.31
N GLU A 444 13.45 -26.90 2.81
CA GLU A 444 13.54 -26.51 4.22
C GLU A 444 12.58 -25.33 4.50
N ASP A 445 12.35 -24.93 5.76
CA ASP A 445 11.60 -23.70 6.17
C ASP A 445 12.26 -22.38 5.69
N GLY A 446 13.10 -22.44 4.65
CA GLY A 446 13.81 -21.33 4.04
C GLY A 446 12.96 -20.61 2.99
N TYR A 447 13.09 -19.29 2.97
CA TYR A 447 12.42 -18.41 2.01
C TYR A 447 13.46 -17.47 1.41
N ASP A 448 13.34 -17.24 0.11
CA ASP A 448 13.98 -16.09 -0.52
C ASP A 448 13.09 -14.87 -0.31
N CYS A 449 13.66 -13.77 0.17
CA CYS A 449 12.96 -12.52 0.45
C CYS A 449 13.49 -11.42 -0.46
N TYR A 450 12.64 -10.97 -1.37
CA TYR A 450 12.93 -9.90 -2.34
C TYR A 450 12.25 -8.62 -1.89
N LYS A 451 13.04 -7.59 -1.60
CA LYS A 451 12.59 -6.26 -1.21
C LYS A 451 13.03 -5.28 -2.28
N CYS A 452 12.18 -4.99 -3.25
CA CYS A 452 12.56 -4.25 -4.45
C CYS A 452 11.37 -3.51 -5.07
N HIS A 453 11.66 -2.74 -6.11
CA HIS A 453 10.61 -2.15 -6.93
C HIS A 453 10.15 -3.14 -7.99
N TRP A 454 8.87 -3.06 -8.30
CA TRP A 454 8.17 -3.88 -9.26
C TRP A 454 7.60 -2.95 -10.33
N SER A 455 7.61 -3.40 -11.57
CA SER A 455 6.90 -2.76 -12.66
C SER A 455 6.37 -3.84 -13.58
N GLU A 456 5.08 -3.80 -13.86
CA GLU A 456 4.39 -4.80 -14.67
C GLU A 456 4.65 -6.24 -14.20
N GLY A 457 4.70 -6.46 -12.88
CA GLY A 457 4.91 -7.78 -12.28
C GLY A 457 6.36 -8.29 -12.32
N LYS A 458 7.33 -7.43 -12.66
CA LYS A 458 8.75 -7.79 -12.69
C LYS A 458 9.57 -6.88 -11.80
N MET A 459 10.61 -7.43 -11.17
CA MET A 459 11.57 -6.66 -10.39
C MET A 459 12.35 -5.69 -11.29
N GLN A 460 12.44 -4.44 -10.84
CA GLN A 460 13.14 -3.34 -11.48
C GLN A 460 13.85 -2.48 -10.42
N GLY A 461 14.89 -1.76 -10.83
CA GLY A 461 15.56 -0.79 -9.97
C GLY A 461 16.31 -1.42 -8.78
N TYR A 462 16.60 -0.62 -7.76
CA TYR A 462 17.36 -1.11 -6.60
C TYR A 462 16.52 -2.03 -5.70
N GLY A 463 17.15 -3.10 -5.21
CA GLY A 463 16.54 -4.04 -4.28
C GLY A 463 17.52 -4.75 -3.36
N ILE A 464 16.97 -5.36 -2.32
CA ILE A 464 17.67 -6.25 -1.39
C ILE A 464 17.04 -7.62 -1.51
N CYS A 465 17.84 -8.62 -1.84
CA CYS A 465 17.43 -10.01 -1.80
C CYS A 465 18.17 -10.72 -0.67
N GLU A 466 17.41 -11.34 0.23
CA GLU A 466 17.93 -12.23 1.27
C GLU A 466 17.52 -13.64 0.89
N TYR A 467 18.48 -14.46 0.47
CA TYR A 467 18.22 -15.80 -0.03
C TYR A 467 18.09 -16.81 1.12
N SER A 468 17.46 -17.93 0.81
CA SER A 468 17.30 -19.09 1.71
C SER A 468 18.63 -19.69 2.18
N ASP A 469 19.71 -19.55 1.39
CA ASP A 469 21.07 -19.94 1.76
C ASP A 469 21.79 -18.91 2.66
N GLU A 470 21.04 -17.94 3.21
CA GLU A 470 21.51 -16.79 4.00
C GLU A 470 22.43 -15.81 3.24
N SER A 471 22.62 -16.00 1.93
CA SER A 471 23.32 -15.02 1.12
C SER A 471 22.46 -13.76 0.94
N VAL A 472 23.12 -12.61 0.78
CA VAL A 472 22.45 -11.32 0.66
C VAL A 472 22.98 -10.60 -0.57
N TYR A 473 22.08 -10.27 -1.48
CA TYR A 473 22.32 -9.38 -2.60
C TYR A 473 21.74 -8.00 -2.32
N LYS A 474 22.51 -6.96 -2.60
CA LYS A 474 22.11 -5.55 -2.53
C LYS A 474 22.55 -4.86 -3.82
N GLY A 475 21.61 -4.55 -4.70
CA GLY A 475 21.94 -4.01 -6.01
C GLY A 475 20.73 -3.82 -6.89
N TYR A 476 20.96 -3.51 -8.16
CA TYR A 476 19.88 -3.27 -9.12
C TYR A 476 19.37 -4.58 -9.73
N PHE A 477 18.10 -4.53 -10.14
CA PHE A 477 17.39 -5.57 -10.86
C PHE A 477 16.81 -4.99 -12.16
N LYS A 478 16.72 -5.84 -13.16
CA LYS A 478 16.03 -5.57 -14.42
C LYS A 478 15.39 -6.85 -14.91
N ASP A 479 14.07 -6.82 -15.14
CA ASP A 479 13.31 -7.97 -15.61
C ASP A 479 13.52 -9.24 -14.75
N ASN A 480 13.48 -9.10 -13.41
CA ASN A 480 13.74 -10.17 -12.43
C ASN A 480 15.18 -10.67 -12.31
N LEU A 481 16.13 -10.11 -13.07
CA LEU A 481 17.55 -10.51 -13.03
C LEU A 481 18.41 -9.42 -12.38
N ARG A 482 19.49 -9.81 -11.71
CA ARG A 482 20.49 -8.86 -11.19
C ARG A 482 21.12 -8.11 -12.37
N HIS A 483 21.18 -6.80 -12.25
CA HIS A 483 21.67 -5.89 -13.29
C HIS A 483 22.37 -4.69 -12.65
N GLY A 484 23.19 -3.97 -13.41
CA GLY A 484 23.88 -2.77 -12.96
C GLY A 484 24.80 -3.04 -11.76
N PHE A 485 24.98 -2.05 -10.89
CA PHE A 485 25.84 -2.19 -9.72
C PHE A 485 25.19 -3.07 -8.63
N GLY A 486 25.96 -3.97 -8.02
CA GLY A 486 25.45 -4.79 -6.93
C GLY A 486 26.53 -5.46 -6.08
N ILE A 487 26.15 -5.77 -4.85
CA ILE A 487 26.98 -6.44 -3.84
C ILE A 487 26.31 -7.76 -3.49
N LEU A 488 27.00 -8.88 -3.74
CA LEU A 488 26.59 -10.20 -3.29
C LEU A 488 27.52 -10.67 -2.18
N LYS A 489 26.96 -11.05 -1.03
CA LYS A 489 27.71 -11.55 0.12
C LYS A 489 27.14 -12.90 0.55
N SER A 490 27.99 -13.91 0.64
CA SER A 490 27.61 -15.20 1.23
C SER A 490 27.68 -15.14 2.77
N PRO A 491 27.01 -16.04 3.50
CA PRO A 491 27.13 -16.07 4.95
C PRO A 491 28.52 -16.57 5.36
N VAL A 492 28.96 -16.19 6.56
CA VAL A 492 30.28 -16.55 7.10
C VAL A 492 30.35 -18.05 7.46
N SER A 493 29.21 -18.69 7.64
CA SER A 493 29.07 -20.12 7.95
C SER A 493 29.30 -21.05 6.76
N THR A 494 29.31 -20.55 5.52
CA THR A 494 29.57 -21.37 4.32
C THR A 494 31.01 -21.88 4.29
N LYS A 495 31.26 -22.99 3.59
CA LYS A 495 32.61 -23.55 3.39
C LYS A 495 33.59 -22.58 2.73
N HIS A 496 33.11 -21.71 1.83
CA HIS A 496 33.91 -20.73 1.10
C HIS A 496 33.19 -19.37 1.12
N PRO A 497 33.30 -18.59 2.21
CA PRO A 497 32.65 -17.30 2.32
C PRO A 497 33.29 -16.28 1.36
N PHE A 498 32.46 -15.53 0.64
CA PHE A 498 32.92 -14.53 -0.32
C PHE A 498 32.06 -13.26 -0.29
N LYS A 499 32.65 -12.19 -0.82
CA LYS A 499 31.92 -10.95 -1.13
C LYS A 499 32.32 -10.49 -2.53
N TYR A 500 31.34 -10.38 -3.42
CA TYR A 500 31.50 -9.74 -4.71
C TYR A 500 30.89 -8.34 -4.69
N THR A 501 31.62 -7.35 -5.21
CA THR A 501 31.19 -5.96 -5.36
C THR A 501 31.52 -5.52 -6.78
N GLY A 502 30.52 -5.28 -7.62
CA GLY A 502 30.79 -4.94 -9.02
C GLY A 502 29.53 -4.84 -9.87
N HIS A 503 29.74 -4.80 -11.18
CA HIS A 503 28.66 -4.73 -12.15
C HIS A 503 28.10 -6.12 -12.49
N TRP A 504 26.80 -6.16 -12.75
CA TRP A 504 25.99 -7.32 -13.07
C TRP A 504 25.26 -7.08 -14.40
N ASP A 505 25.20 -8.10 -15.23
CA ASP A 505 24.34 -8.09 -16.41
C ASP A 505 23.64 -9.44 -16.51
N SER A 506 22.31 -9.42 -16.40
CA SER A 506 21.45 -10.60 -16.53
C SER A 506 21.93 -11.76 -15.64
N ASP A 507 22.06 -11.50 -14.34
CA ASP A 507 22.55 -12.41 -13.30
C ASP A 507 24.03 -12.83 -13.37
N LYS A 508 24.81 -12.28 -14.31
CA LYS A 508 26.23 -12.59 -14.45
C LYS A 508 27.13 -11.41 -14.07
N LYS A 509 28.28 -11.69 -13.48
CA LYS A 509 29.33 -10.68 -13.23
C LYS A 509 29.89 -10.18 -14.57
N MET A 510 30.01 -8.85 -14.68
CA MET A 510 30.45 -8.16 -15.90
C MET A 510 31.27 -6.92 -15.51
N GLY A 511 32.20 -6.49 -16.35
CA GLY A 511 32.90 -5.21 -16.19
C GLY A 511 33.85 -5.18 -14.99
N TYR A 512 34.15 -3.98 -14.47
CA TYR A 512 35.02 -3.83 -13.30
C TYR A 512 34.34 -4.33 -12.03
N GLY A 513 35.02 -5.18 -11.26
CA GLY A 513 34.47 -5.77 -10.05
C GLY A 513 35.53 -6.36 -9.13
N ILE A 514 35.18 -6.41 -7.84
CA ILE A 514 36.04 -6.86 -6.76
C ILE A 514 35.46 -8.16 -6.21
N TRP A 515 36.31 -9.18 -6.10
CA TRP A 515 35.99 -10.44 -5.44
C TRP A 515 36.91 -10.62 -4.23
N ASP A 516 36.29 -10.67 -3.05
CA ASP A 516 36.95 -10.84 -1.77
C ASP A 516 36.67 -12.26 -1.27
N ASP A 517 37.71 -13.08 -1.22
CA ASP A 517 37.68 -14.42 -0.63
C ASP A 517 37.96 -14.28 0.87
N ILE A 518 36.91 -14.41 1.67
CA ILE A 518 36.95 -14.16 3.12
C ILE A 518 37.71 -15.28 3.83
N GLU A 519 37.79 -16.47 3.23
CA GLU A 519 38.52 -17.61 3.81
C GLU A 519 40.02 -17.47 3.59
N SER A 520 40.45 -17.24 2.34
CA SER A 520 41.87 -17.17 2.01
C SER A 520 42.48 -15.79 2.24
N GLY A 521 41.66 -14.75 2.46
CA GLY A 521 42.10 -13.37 2.52
C GLY A 521 42.66 -12.85 1.20
N GLN A 522 42.37 -13.53 0.08
CA GLN A 522 42.75 -13.10 -1.26
C GLN A 522 41.68 -12.17 -1.84
N ARG A 523 42.14 -11.10 -2.48
CA ARG A 523 41.28 -10.15 -3.18
C ARG A 523 41.65 -10.07 -4.65
N TYR A 524 40.67 -10.23 -5.52
CA TYR A 524 40.79 -9.92 -6.93
C TYR A 524 40.11 -8.58 -7.24
N ILE A 525 40.82 -7.69 -7.92
CA ILE A 525 40.37 -6.37 -8.37
C ILE A 525 40.58 -6.34 -9.90
N GLY A 526 39.53 -6.38 -10.71
CA GLY A 526 39.74 -6.41 -12.16
C GLY A 526 38.47 -6.56 -12.97
N MET A 527 38.65 -6.91 -14.25
CA MET A 527 37.52 -7.07 -15.17
C MET A 527 36.90 -8.47 -15.07
N TRP A 528 35.60 -8.52 -15.34
CA TRP A 528 34.75 -9.70 -15.34
C TRP A 528 33.99 -9.80 -16.65
N GLN A 529 33.78 -11.03 -17.11
CA GLN A 529 32.93 -11.33 -18.24
C GLN A 529 32.27 -12.69 -18.02
N ASN A 530 30.93 -12.72 -17.97
CA ASN A 530 30.15 -13.95 -17.78
C ASN A 530 30.62 -14.79 -16.57
N ASP A 531 30.70 -14.16 -15.39
CA ASP A 531 31.12 -14.79 -14.13
C ASP A 531 32.59 -15.23 -14.04
N GLN A 532 33.39 -14.96 -15.07
CA GLN A 532 34.81 -15.31 -15.13
C GLN A 532 35.69 -14.05 -15.10
N ARG A 533 36.88 -14.17 -14.51
CA ARG A 533 37.91 -13.12 -14.59
C ARG A 533 38.36 -12.96 -16.04
N HIS A 534 38.40 -11.72 -16.49
CA HIS A 534 38.76 -11.33 -17.85
C HIS A 534 39.59 -10.05 -17.82
N GLY A 535 40.31 -9.71 -18.89
CA GLY A 535 41.01 -8.44 -19.03
C GLY A 535 42.07 -8.18 -17.96
N ALA A 536 42.37 -6.91 -17.68
CA ALA A 536 43.31 -6.55 -16.62
C ALA A 536 42.77 -6.93 -15.23
N GLY A 537 43.65 -7.40 -14.36
CA GLY A 537 43.33 -7.78 -12.99
C GLY A 537 44.52 -7.68 -12.04
N ILE A 538 44.24 -7.36 -10.79
CA ILE A 538 45.15 -7.36 -9.66
C ILE A 538 44.67 -8.40 -8.66
N VAL A 539 45.57 -9.24 -8.17
CA VAL A 539 45.34 -10.17 -7.06
C VAL A 539 46.19 -9.72 -5.89
N VAL A 540 45.56 -9.40 -4.77
CA VAL A 540 46.23 -9.11 -3.50
C VAL A 540 46.09 -10.31 -2.59
N MET A 541 47.22 -10.81 -2.08
CA MET A 541 47.26 -11.94 -1.15
C MET A 541 47.19 -11.47 0.30
N GLN A 542 46.78 -12.38 1.19
CA GLN A 542 46.85 -12.17 2.63
C GLN A 542 48.26 -11.82 3.13
N SER A 543 49.31 -12.32 2.46
CA SER A 543 50.70 -12.01 2.81
C SER A 543 51.14 -10.58 2.49
N GLY A 544 50.38 -9.85 1.67
CA GLY A 544 50.78 -8.55 1.14
C GLY A 544 51.45 -8.62 -0.23
N ALA A 545 51.72 -9.81 -0.78
CA ALA A 545 52.16 -9.95 -2.16
C ALA A 545 51.03 -9.57 -3.15
N CYS A 546 51.38 -8.94 -4.26
CA CYS A 546 50.43 -8.47 -5.28
C CYS A 546 50.83 -8.95 -6.68
N TYR A 547 49.87 -9.47 -7.43
CA TYR A 547 50.04 -9.79 -8.84
C TYR A 547 49.18 -8.87 -9.70
N GLN A 548 49.76 -8.25 -10.72
CA GLN A 548 49.04 -7.52 -11.77
C GLN A 548 49.27 -8.19 -13.12
N GLY A 549 48.21 -8.48 -13.87
CA GLY A 549 48.31 -9.05 -15.21
C GLY A 549 46.97 -9.19 -15.92
N THR A 550 46.96 -9.90 -17.05
CA THR A 550 45.76 -10.12 -17.86
C THR A 550 45.15 -11.50 -17.59
N PHE A 551 43.83 -11.58 -17.54
CA PHE A 551 43.04 -12.79 -17.33
C PHE A 551 42.18 -13.09 -18.56
N LEU A 552 42.04 -14.37 -18.89
CA LEU A 552 41.11 -14.85 -19.90
C LEU A 552 40.47 -16.14 -19.40
N MET A 553 39.15 -16.12 -19.17
CA MET A 553 38.39 -17.26 -18.64
C MET A 553 39.02 -17.83 -17.37
N ASP A 554 39.23 -16.97 -16.37
CA ASP A 554 39.88 -17.28 -15.08
C ASP A 554 41.37 -17.65 -15.13
N LYS A 555 41.98 -17.71 -16.31
CA LYS A 555 43.40 -18.06 -16.45
C LYS A 555 44.26 -16.83 -16.62
N MET A 556 45.39 -16.79 -15.92
CA MET A 556 46.43 -15.78 -16.13
C MET A 556 47.02 -15.98 -17.54
N THR A 557 47.09 -14.90 -18.32
CA THR A 557 47.61 -14.90 -19.68
C THR A 557 48.52 -13.69 -19.91
N GLY A 558 49.42 -13.80 -20.88
CA GLY A 558 50.39 -12.73 -21.16
C GLY A 558 51.49 -12.64 -20.11
N THR A 559 52.17 -11.50 -20.09
CA THR A 559 53.17 -11.13 -19.08
C THR A 559 52.49 -10.37 -17.96
N GLY A 560 52.77 -10.75 -16.71
CA GLY A 560 52.31 -10.04 -15.51
C GLY A 560 53.49 -9.60 -14.65
N ILE A 561 53.15 -8.89 -13.58
CA ILE A 561 54.06 -8.33 -12.58
C ILE A 561 53.65 -8.90 -11.23
N LEU A 562 54.55 -9.58 -10.53
CA LEU A 562 54.37 -10.07 -9.16
C LEU A 562 55.29 -9.27 -8.23
N ILE A 563 54.70 -8.53 -7.30
CA ILE A 563 55.39 -7.86 -6.20
C ILE A 563 55.37 -8.78 -4.99
N SER A 564 56.55 -9.14 -4.50
CA SER A 564 56.74 -9.97 -3.32
C SER A 564 56.60 -9.14 -2.03
N GLU A 565 56.52 -9.78 -0.87
CA GLU A 565 56.44 -9.12 0.45
C GLU A 565 57.65 -8.21 0.73
N ASP A 566 58.80 -8.51 0.13
CA ASP A 566 60.02 -7.74 0.20
C ASP A 566 60.10 -6.69 -0.92
N ASP A 567 59.01 -6.26 -1.53
CA ASP A 567 58.97 -5.29 -2.65
C ASP A 567 59.84 -5.69 -3.86
N SER A 568 60.30 -6.94 -3.94
CA SER A 568 60.99 -7.45 -5.13
C SER A 568 59.96 -7.65 -6.25
N VAL A 569 60.26 -7.10 -7.43
CA VAL A 569 59.35 -7.08 -8.59
C VAL A 569 59.76 -8.18 -9.57
N LEU A 570 58.84 -9.10 -9.85
CA LEU A 570 59.05 -10.20 -10.78
C LEU A 570 58.13 -10.05 -11.99
N GLU A 571 58.72 -9.87 -13.17
CA GLU A 571 58.01 -9.75 -14.44
C GLU A 571 58.15 -11.03 -15.26
N GLY A 572 57.05 -11.52 -15.82
CA GLY A 572 57.07 -12.66 -16.75
C GLY A 572 55.74 -13.36 -16.88
N LYS A 573 55.75 -14.60 -17.39
CA LYS A 573 54.54 -15.42 -17.52
C LYS A 573 54.32 -16.22 -16.24
N PHE A 574 53.10 -16.23 -15.74
CA PHE A 574 52.76 -16.91 -14.48
C PHE A 574 51.73 -18.02 -14.68
N THR A 575 51.91 -19.09 -13.93
CA THR A 575 50.89 -20.15 -13.76
C THR A 575 49.82 -19.70 -12.77
N GLU A 576 48.69 -20.43 -12.70
CA GLU A 576 47.60 -20.16 -11.74
C GLU A 576 48.06 -20.17 -10.27
N GLN A 577 49.16 -20.84 -9.96
CA GLN A 577 49.78 -20.89 -8.63
C GLN A 577 50.78 -19.75 -8.39
N LEU A 578 50.78 -18.74 -9.26
CA LEU A 578 51.66 -17.57 -9.23
C LEU A 578 53.15 -17.93 -9.26
N LYS A 579 53.47 -19.05 -9.92
CA LYS A 579 54.85 -19.45 -10.24
C LYS A 579 55.21 -18.97 -11.64
N LEU A 580 56.40 -18.38 -11.77
CA LEU A 580 56.93 -17.97 -13.06
C LEU A 580 57.22 -19.20 -13.94
N ASP A 581 56.82 -19.12 -15.21
CA ASP A 581 57.03 -20.14 -16.23
C ASP A 581 57.82 -19.54 -17.39
N GLY A 582 59.10 -19.91 -17.49
CA GLY A 582 59.99 -19.47 -18.56
C GLY A 582 60.82 -18.23 -18.24
N LYS A 583 60.95 -17.34 -19.24
CA LYS A 583 61.77 -16.12 -19.12
C LYS A 583 61.08 -15.10 -18.23
N GLY A 584 61.82 -14.54 -17.29
CA GLY A 584 61.37 -13.46 -16.43
C GLY A 584 62.50 -12.52 -16.01
N LYS A 585 62.11 -11.38 -15.47
CA LYS A 585 62.99 -10.34 -14.93
C LYS A 585 62.66 -10.13 -13.46
N LEU A 586 63.63 -10.33 -12.59
CA LEU A 586 63.52 -10.06 -11.15
C LEU A 586 64.28 -8.78 -10.83
N THR A 587 63.60 -7.77 -10.31
CA THR A 587 64.20 -6.52 -9.82
C THR A 587 64.16 -6.53 -8.30
N PHE A 588 65.34 -6.51 -7.67
CA PHE A 588 65.50 -6.48 -6.23
C PHE A 588 65.30 -5.07 -5.67
N GLN A 589 65.03 -4.95 -4.37
CA GLN A 589 64.90 -3.64 -3.67
C GLN A 589 66.06 -2.67 -3.92
N ASN A 590 67.28 -3.19 -4.09
CA ASN A 590 68.49 -2.40 -4.31
C ASN A 590 68.64 -1.90 -5.76
N GLY A 591 67.68 -2.20 -6.64
CA GLY A 591 67.68 -1.81 -8.06
C GLY A 591 68.42 -2.78 -8.98
N PHE A 592 69.01 -3.86 -8.45
CA PHE A 592 69.64 -4.88 -9.30
C PHE A 592 68.59 -5.69 -10.04
N THR A 593 68.87 -6.01 -11.30
CA THR A 593 67.96 -6.78 -12.16
C THR A 593 68.59 -8.11 -12.55
N LEU A 594 67.84 -9.19 -12.43
CA LEU A 594 68.21 -10.53 -12.86
C LEU A 594 67.25 -10.97 -13.97
N GLU A 595 67.76 -11.05 -15.20
CA GLU A 595 67.00 -11.48 -16.37
C GLU A 595 67.41 -12.90 -16.77
N GLY A 596 66.46 -13.84 -16.85
CA GLY A 596 66.79 -15.23 -17.12
C GLY A 596 65.60 -16.16 -17.17
N ASN A 597 65.88 -17.46 -17.29
CA ASN A 597 64.86 -18.50 -17.21
C ASN A 597 64.71 -18.92 -15.75
N LEU A 598 63.65 -18.46 -15.08
CA LEU A 598 63.46 -18.63 -13.64
C LEU A 598 62.42 -19.73 -13.39
N ASN A 599 62.81 -20.98 -13.65
CA ASN A 599 61.94 -22.13 -13.39
C ASN A 599 62.11 -22.63 -11.95
N ASN A 600 61.06 -22.54 -11.14
CA ASN A 600 61.04 -23.15 -9.80
C ASN A 600 60.82 -24.68 -9.90
N LYS A 601 61.90 -25.47 -10.01
CA LYS A 601 61.82 -26.91 -9.70
C LYS A 601 61.93 -27.10 -8.18
N ALA A 602 60.94 -27.77 -7.59
CA ALA A 602 60.86 -28.00 -6.15
C ALA A 602 61.93 -29.02 -5.69
N GLY A 603 62.87 -28.56 -4.86
CA GLY A 603 63.78 -29.43 -4.11
C GLY A 603 65.25 -28.98 -4.19
N LYS A 604 65.68 -28.18 -3.20
CA LYS A 604 67.09 -27.93 -2.81
C LYS A 604 68.07 -27.71 -3.97
N ASP A 605 67.99 -26.49 -4.52
CA ASP A 605 69.05 -25.67 -5.15
C ASP A 605 68.42 -24.91 -6.32
N ARG A 606 68.21 -23.60 -6.14
CA ARG A 606 67.70 -22.69 -7.18
C ARG A 606 68.77 -22.58 -8.28
N GLN A 607 68.66 -23.37 -9.34
CA GLN A 607 69.41 -23.12 -10.57
C GLN A 607 68.70 -22.01 -11.36
N THR A 608 69.08 -20.77 -11.11
CA THR A 608 68.67 -19.63 -11.94
C THR A 608 69.77 -19.33 -12.96
N GLN A 609 69.51 -19.60 -14.24
CA GLN A 609 70.38 -19.19 -15.32
C GLN A 609 69.89 -17.84 -15.84
N GLY A 610 70.65 -16.77 -15.55
CA GLY A 610 70.29 -15.41 -15.91
C GLY A 610 71.48 -14.46 -15.85
N VAL A 611 71.32 -13.30 -16.46
CA VAL A 611 72.29 -12.21 -16.44
C VAL A 611 71.90 -11.27 -15.29
N LEU A 612 72.78 -11.12 -14.32
CA LEU A 612 72.62 -10.15 -13.24
C LEU A 612 73.22 -8.81 -13.68
N ASN A 613 72.37 -7.81 -13.89
CA ASN A 613 72.79 -6.45 -14.17
C ASN A 613 72.87 -5.68 -12.84
N THR A 614 74.10 -5.29 -12.47
CA THR A 614 74.41 -4.49 -11.28
C THR A 614 74.62 -3.01 -11.60
N THR A 615 74.56 -2.62 -12.88
CA THR A 615 74.63 -1.23 -13.32
C THR A 615 73.28 -0.55 -13.13
N SER A 616 72.93 -0.21 -11.89
CA SER A 616 71.80 0.68 -11.63
C SER A 616 72.18 2.08 -12.15
N LYS A 617 71.45 2.60 -13.15
CA LYS A 617 71.50 4.04 -13.40
C LYS A 617 70.86 4.70 -12.17
N GLU A 618 71.37 5.84 -11.71
CA GLU A 618 70.79 6.58 -10.57
C GLU A 618 69.29 6.90 -10.77
N GLN A 619 68.79 6.87 -12.01
CA GLN A 619 67.38 6.98 -12.38
C GLN A 619 66.54 5.72 -12.11
N ASP A 620 67.12 4.51 -12.07
CA ASP A 620 66.40 3.24 -11.85
C ASP A 620 66.09 2.98 -10.37
N TYR A 621 66.75 3.68 -9.43
CA TYR A 621 66.41 3.64 -7.99
C TYR A 621 65.00 4.17 -7.67
N GLY A 622 64.40 4.95 -8.60
CA GLY A 622 63.02 5.41 -8.49
C GLY A 622 61.98 4.36 -8.88
N ILE A 623 62.35 3.38 -9.70
CA ILE A 623 61.40 2.41 -10.29
C ILE A 623 60.97 1.35 -9.27
N THR A 624 61.88 0.89 -8.40
CA THR A 624 61.55 -0.07 -7.34
C THR A 624 61.01 0.55 -6.06
N ARG A 625 61.33 1.82 -5.76
CA ARG A 625 61.00 2.35 -4.44
C ARG A 625 59.49 2.57 -4.21
N ARG A 626 58.70 2.77 -5.26
CA ARG A 626 57.31 3.27 -5.14
C ARG A 626 56.41 2.84 -6.31
N LEU A 627 56.50 1.58 -6.73
CA LEU A 627 55.61 1.06 -7.78
C LEU A 627 54.14 1.19 -7.33
N GLN A 628 53.26 1.68 -8.20
CA GLN A 628 51.82 1.76 -7.94
C GLN A 628 51.10 0.91 -8.97
N LEU A 629 50.15 0.11 -8.51
CA LEU A 629 49.40 -0.83 -9.33
C LEU A 629 48.13 -0.19 -9.88
N GLY A 630 47.65 -0.69 -11.02
CA GLY A 630 46.29 -0.48 -11.52
C GLY A 630 45.88 0.93 -11.99
N LEU A 631 46.74 1.95 -11.86
CA LEU A 631 46.43 3.31 -12.31
C LEU A 631 46.12 3.38 -13.82
N ASP A 632 47.00 2.84 -14.66
CA ASP A 632 46.85 2.89 -16.12
C ASP A 632 45.80 1.87 -16.62
N GLU A 633 45.73 0.71 -15.97
CA GLU A 633 44.84 -0.40 -16.36
C GLU A 633 43.38 -0.13 -15.99
N PHE A 634 43.14 0.60 -14.90
CA PHE A 634 41.81 0.93 -14.41
C PHE A 634 41.64 2.46 -14.28
N PRO A 635 41.39 3.18 -15.39
CA PRO A 635 41.04 4.59 -15.35
C PRO A 635 39.83 4.83 -14.44
N VAL A 636 39.87 5.88 -13.60
CA VAL A 636 38.87 6.12 -12.56
C VAL A 636 37.45 6.33 -13.12
N GLU A 637 37.35 6.84 -14.35
CA GLU A 637 36.08 7.07 -15.06
C GLU A 637 35.42 5.77 -15.52
N LYS A 638 36.22 4.71 -15.72
CA LYS A 638 35.75 3.38 -16.11
C LYS A 638 35.50 2.47 -14.91
N ARG A 639 35.94 2.86 -13.70
CA ARG A 639 35.61 2.14 -12.47
C ARG A 639 34.16 2.40 -12.11
N TRP A 640 33.50 1.38 -11.58
CA TRP A 640 32.14 1.49 -11.04
C TRP A 640 31.10 2.08 -12.00
N GLN A 641 31.21 1.77 -13.30
CA GLN A 641 30.15 2.10 -14.28
C GLN A 641 28.80 1.57 -13.77
N GLY A 642 27.74 2.39 -13.89
CA GLY A 642 26.43 2.08 -13.32
C GLY A 642 26.19 2.58 -11.89
N ILE A 643 27.20 3.01 -11.13
CA ILE A 643 26.97 3.55 -9.76
C ILE A 643 26.36 4.95 -9.78
N TYR A 644 26.70 5.74 -10.80
CA TYR A 644 26.28 7.12 -10.98
C TYR A 644 25.04 7.26 -11.86
N ASP A 645 24.81 6.32 -12.78
CA ASP A 645 23.77 6.40 -13.80
C ASP A 645 22.36 6.56 -13.20
N PRO A 646 21.97 5.83 -12.13
CA PRO A 646 20.66 6.01 -11.49
C PRO A 646 20.48 7.43 -10.93
N PHE A 647 21.56 8.04 -10.46
CA PHE A 647 21.56 9.41 -9.94
C PHE A 647 21.38 10.43 -11.07
N PHE A 648 22.05 10.21 -12.21
CA PHE A 648 21.87 11.03 -13.41
C PHE A 648 20.45 10.90 -13.98
N GLU A 649 19.93 9.69 -14.09
CA GLU A 649 18.56 9.43 -14.54
C GLU A 649 17.54 10.16 -13.65
N PHE A 650 17.70 10.07 -12.33
CA PHE A 650 16.86 10.76 -11.36
C PHE A 650 16.87 12.29 -11.52
N ILE A 651 18.04 12.91 -11.72
CA ILE A 651 18.10 14.37 -11.95
C ILE A 651 17.49 14.72 -13.32
N SER A 652 17.77 13.90 -14.35
CA SER A 652 17.29 14.15 -15.72
C SER A 652 15.77 14.05 -15.85
N SER A 653 15.11 13.27 -14.98
CA SER A 653 13.64 13.16 -14.92
C SER A 653 12.96 14.41 -14.34
N GLY A 654 13.77 15.33 -13.78
CA GLY A 654 13.30 16.50 -13.03
C GLY A 654 12.99 16.19 -11.57
N CYS A 655 13.60 15.14 -11.01
CA CYS A 655 13.43 14.70 -9.62
C CYS A 655 11.96 14.37 -9.27
N ARG A 656 11.31 13.51 -10.08
CA ARG A 656 9.91 13.09 -9.83
C ARG A 656 9.85 12.05 -8.70
N GLU A 657 8.79 12.08 -7.89
CA GLU A 657 8.55 11.13 -6.78
C GLU A 657 8.58 9.65 -7.23
N GLU A 658 8.01 9.31 -8.40
CA GLU A 658 8.03 7.94 -8.94
C GLU A 658 9.46 7.43 -9.22
N THR A 659 10.33 8.34 -9.67
CA THR A 659 11.76 8.03 -9.87
C THR A 659 12.55 8.06 -8.58
N GLU A 660 12.08 8.81 -7.58
CA GLU A 660 12.66 8.88 -6.25
C GLU A 660 12.60 7.52 -5.57
N GLU A 661 11.43 6.89 -5.46
CA GLU A 661 11.29 5.60 -4.79
C GLU A 661 12.19 4.54 -5.47
N SER A 662 12.18 4.48 -6.81
CA SER A 662 13.02 3.57 -7.61
C SER A 662 14.54 3.77 -7.42
N PHE A 663 14.95 5.01 -7.13
CA PHE A 663 16.32 5.45 -6.90
C PHE A 663 16.74 5.37 -5.42
N LEU A 664 15.80 5.59 -4.49
CA LEU A 664 16.01 5.80 -3.05
C LEU A 664 15.60 4.61 -2.18
N GLY A 665 15.18 3.47 -2.76
CA GLY A 665 14.62 2.25 -2.14
C GLY A 665 15.37 1.55 -0.98
N ILE A 666 16.22 2.26 -0.26
CA ILE A 666 16.93 1.85 0.96
C ILE A 666 16.17 2.32 2.21
N HIS A 667 14.85 2.08 2.28
CA HIS A 667 14.08 2.18 3.52
C HIS A 667 13.68 0.82 4.07
N VAL A 668 14.44 -0.22 3.73
CA VAL A 668 14.07 -1.58 4.13
C VAL A 668 14.85 -2.01 5.36
N GLN A 669 14.15 -2.06 6.50
CA GLN A 669 14.64 -2.71 7.72
C GLN A 669 15.03 -4.17 7.42
N THR A 670 16.07 -4.65 8.11
CA THR A 670 16.55 -6.03 7.92
C THR A 670 15.48 -7.04 8.36
N SER A 671 15.36 -8.18 7.66
CA SER A 671 14.31 -9.17 7.95
C SER A 671 14.34 -9.71 9.39
N LYS A 672 15.49 -9.65 10.08
CA LYS A 672 15.61 -10.08 11.48
C LYS A 672 14.72 -9.32 12.45
N GLU A 673 14.36 -8.08 12.15
CA GLU A 673 13.43 -7.26 12.96
C GLU A 673 11.97 -7.58 12.60
N LEU A 674 11.64 -7.68 11.31
CA LEU A 674 10.31 -8.04 10.78
C LEU A 674 9.87 -9.49 11.09
N ARG A 675 10.82 -10.43 11.22
CA ARG A 675 10.56 -11.84 11.56
C ARG A 675 10.09 -12.04 13.00
N LYS A 676 10.37 -11.09 13.92
CA LYS A 676 10.01 -11.23 15.33
C LYS A 676 8.57 -10.81 15.65
N SER A 677 7.95 -9.98 14.82
CA SER A 677 6.67 -9.35 15.17
C SER A 677 5.47 -9.84 14.36
N GLN A 678 5.64 -10.72 13.36
CA GLN A 678 4.58 -11.02 12.36
C GLN A 678 4.06 -9.76 11.62
N GLU A 679 4.72 -8.60 11.78
CA GLU A 679 4.32 -7.32 11.20
C GLU A 679 4.64 -7.18 9.70
N TYR A 680 5.27 -8.18 9.08
CA TYR A 680 5.31 -8.24 7.61
C TYR A 680 3.92 -8.31 6.96
N LEU A 681 2.87 -8.56 7.77
CA LEU A 681 1.46 -8.51 7.38
C LEU A 681 0.88 -7.08 7.33
N PHE A 682 1.59 -6.09 7.87
CA PHE A 682 1.17 -4.69 7.88
C PHE A 682 2.37 -3.81 7.58
N CYS A 683 2.57 -3.45 6.31
CA CYS A 683 3.34 -2.25 5.98
C CYS A 683 2.55 -1.00 6.38
N GLN A 684 2.34 -0.77 7.68
CA GLN A 684 2.16 0.59 8.14
C GLN A 684 3.53 1.26 8.00
N ARG A 685 3.65 2.15 7.02
CA ARG A 685 4.65 3.22 7.12
C ARG A 685 4.27 3.95 8.40
N ASP A 686 5.08 3.86 9.45
CA ASP A 686 4.90 4.70 10.63
C ASP A 686 4.72 6.13 10.14
N SER A 687 3.53 6.70 10.42
CA SER A 687 3.11 8.01 9.94
C SER A 687 3.88 9.17 10.59
N GLU A 688 5.02 8.89 11.22
CA GLU A 688 5.88 9.85 11.92
C GLU A 688 7.34 9.86 11.42
N GLU A 689 7.68 9.15 10.33
CA GLU A 689 8.92 9.45 9.61
C GLU A 689 8.66 10.60 8.63
N ILE A 690 9.02 11.80 9.05
CA ILE A 690 9.01 13.04 8.25
C ILE A 690 9.68 12.74 6.91
N SER A 691 8.87 12.55 5.86
CA SER A 691 9.37 12.46 4.49
C SER A 691 10.06 13.78 4.18
N GLY A 692 11.38 13.77 3.99
CA GLY A 692 12.03 14.87 3.29
C GLY A 692 11.56 14.80 1.84
N LYS A 693 10.46 15.49 1.52
CA LYS A 693 9.96 15.53 0.15
C LYS A 693 11.03 16.18 -0.73
N ILE A 694 11.20 15.71 -1.97
CA ILE A 694 12.15 16.31 -2.90
C ILE A 694 11.88 17.81 -3.07
N GLU A 695 10.62 18.22 -3.00
CA GLU A 695 10.21 19.61 -3.03
C GLU A 695 10.89 20.42 -1.92
N ASP A 696 11.00 19.86 -0.71
CA ASP A 696 11.70 20.49 0.43
C ASP A 696 13.22 20.53 0.20
N VAL A 697 13.78 19.52 -0.47
CA VAL A 697 15.20 19.47 -0.85
C VAL A 697 15.52 20.53 -1.89
N LEU A 698 14.68 20.67 -2.92
CA LEU A 698 14.81 21.67 -3.98
C LEU A 698 14.58 23.08 -3.44
N GLU A 699 13.67 23.26 -2.48
CA GLU A 699 13.45 24.52 -1.79
C GLU A 699 14.66 24.91 -0.93
N ALA A 700 15.19 24.00 -0.12
CA ALA A 700 16.37 24.24 0.70
C ALA A 700 17.62 24.58 -0.16
N LEU A 701 17.78 23.92 -1.31
CA LEU A 701 18.84 24.23 -2.27
C LEU A 701 18.67 25.61 -2.90
N TYR A 702 17.42 26.03 -3.17
CA TYR A 702 17.12 27.34 -3.74
C TYR A 702 17.35 28.47 -2.74
N GLU A 703 17.16 28.22 -1.45
CA GLU A 703 17.40 29.19 -0.37
C GLU A 703 18.90 29.38 -0.06
N CYS A 704 19.76 28.41 -0.43
CA CYS A 704 21.21 28.51 -0.25
C CYS A 704 21.84 29.42 -1.33
N GLN A 705 21.98 30.72 -1.06
CA GLN A 705 22.62 31.69 -1.96
C GLN A 705 24.07 32.02 -1.57
N ASP A 706 24.50 31.64 -0.37
CA ASP A 706 25.80 31.93 0.22
C ASP A 706 26.64 30.66 0.48
N PRO A 707 27.98 30.73 0.36
CA PRO A 707 28.87 29.56 0.47
C PRO A 707 28.86 28.90 1.87
N GLU A 708 28.58 29.66 2.93
CA GLU A 708 28.47 29.14 4.30
C GLU A 708 27.18 28.34 4.50
N SER A 709 26.03 28.85 4.03
CA SER A 709 24.78 28.09 3.98
C SER A 709 24.91 26.83 3.13
N LEU A 710 25.58 26.91 1.98
CA LEU A 710 25.84 25.77 1.11
C LEU A 710 26.63 24.67 1.82
N GLN A 711 27.72 25.04 2.51
CA GLN A 711 28.53 24.08 3.25
C GLN A 711 27.72 23.40 4.36
N SER A 712 26.90 24.17 5.09
CA SER A 712 26.01 23.64 6.14
C SER A 712 24.96 22.68 5.57
N TYR A 713 24.35 23.03 4.45
CA TYR A 713 23.38 22.20 3.75
C TYR A 713 24.03 20.89 3.27
N LEU A 714 25.15 20.96 2.55
CA LEU A 714 25.83 19.78 2.03
C LEU A 714 26.29 18.85 3.16
N GLN A 715 26.74 19.41 4.28
CA GLN A 715 27.08 18.61 5.47
C GLN A 715 25.87 17.85 6.03
N LYS A 716 24.68 18.47 6.09
CA LYS A 716 23.44 17.79 6.50
C LYS A 716 23.01 16.75 5.47
N ALA A 717 23.04 17.10 4.19
CA ALA A 717 22.65 16.24 3.08
C ALA A 717 23.51 14.96 2.98
N LEU A 718 24.83 15.09 3.10
CA LEU A 718 25.77 13.96 3.04
C LEU A 718 25.69 13.05 4.28
N ASN A 719 25.26 13.60 5.43
CA ASN A 719 25.10 12.81 6.66
C ASN A 719 23.73 12.15 6.81
N SER A 720 22.71 12.63 6.07
CA SER A 720 21.38 12.05 6.07
C SER A 720 21.35 10.70 5.35
N SER A 721 20.72 9.69 5.96
CA SER A 721 20.48 8.39 5.32
C SER A 721 19.36 8.43 4.28
N GLN A 722 18.51 9.45 4.32
CA GLN A 722 17.34 9.59 3.44
C GLN A 722 17.66 10.41 2.19
N HIS A 723 18.59 11.37 2.30
CA HIS A 723 18.95 12.28 1.22
C HIS A 723 19.72 11.57 0.08
N PRO A 724 19.47 11.91 -1.20
CA PRO A 724 20.21 11.39 -2.36
C PRO A 724 21.73 11.38 -2.20
N PHE A 725 22.34 12.52 -1.86
CA PHE A 725 23.80 12.63 -1.64
C PHE A 725 24.33 11.71 -0.54
N GLY A 726 23.64 11.58 0.59
CA GLY A 726 24.08 10.69 1.67
C GLY A 726 24.01 9.21 1.27
N LYS A 727 23.00 8.80 0.50
CA LYS A 727 22.91 7.43 -0.06
C LYS A 727 23.98 7.14 -1.09
N LEU A 728 24.25 8.11 -1.99
CA LEU A 728 25.36 8.02 -2.94
C LEU A 728 26.68 7.85 -2.18
N LEU A 729 26.97 8.72 -1.20
CA LEU A 729 28.18 8.65 -0.40
C LEU A 729 28.34 7.31 0.32
N LYS A 730 27.24 6.72 0.81
CA LYS A 730 27.24 5.40 1.44
C LYS A 730 27.62 4.29 0.46
N SER A 731 27.12 4.38 -0.77
CA SER A 731 27.47 3.44 -1.85
C SER A 731 28.95 3.61 -2.24
N LEU A 732 29.42 4.85 -2.45
CA LEU A 732 30.82 5.16 -2.75
C LEU A 732 31.77 4.68 -1.65
N SER A 733 31.41 4.88 -0.38
CA SER A 733 32.18 4.36 0.76
C SER A 733 32.23 2.83 0.75
N ALA A 734 31.15 2.15 0.39
CA ALA A 734 31.13 0.68 0.32
C ALA A 734 32.02 0.12 -0.79
N VAL A 735 32.07 0.75 -1.97
CA VAL A 735 32.99 0.34 -3.05
C VAL A 735 34.45 0.67 -2.75
N PHE A 736 34.70 1.82 -2.13
CA PHE A 736 36.03 2.19 -1.66
C PHE A 736 36.55 1.17 -0.64
N GLN A 737 35.72 0.81 0.34
CA GLN A 737 36.04 -0.21 1.34
C GLN A 737 36.26 -1.59 0.72
N ALA A 738 35.46 -1.97 -0.28
CA ALA A 738 35.64 -3.24 -0.97
C ALA A 738 37.02 -3.34 -1.63
N THR A 739 37.54 -2.23 -2.16
CA THR A 739 38.82 -2.21 -2.86
C THR A 739 40.00 -2.10 -1.89
N TYR A 740 39.93 -1.18 -0.92
CA TYR A 740 41.11 -0.72 -0.16
C TYR A 740 41.13 -1.12 1.32
N SER A 741 40.04 -1.67 1.89
CA SER A 741 39.95 -2.00 3.33
C SER A 741 40.25 -3.47 3.63
N GLY A 742 40.46 -3.82 4.90
CA GLY A 742 40.51 -5.21 5.38
C GLY A 742 41.84 -5.96 5.20
N ILE A 743 41.78 -7.29 5.37
CA ILE A 743 42.91 -8.22 5.21
C ILE A 743 43.29 -8.21 3.72
N GLY A 744 44.45 -7.64 3.37
CA GLY A 744 44.84 -7.37 1.97
C GLY A 744 44.84 -5.88 1.59
N ALA A 745 44.70 -4.96 2.54
CA ALA A 745 45.07 -3.58 2.32
C ALA A 745 46.55 -3.45 1.92
N ASN A 746 46.82 -2.78 0.79
CA ASN A 746 48.16 -2.71 0.23
C ASN A 746 48.49 -1.30 -0.28
N TRP A 747 49.61 -0.73 0.17
CA TRP A 747 50.05 0.62 -0.18
C TRP A 747 50.34 0.83 -1.67
N HIS A 748 50.57 -0.24 -2.43
CA HIS A 748 50.70 -0.19 -3.89
C HIS A 748 49.42 0.28 -4.59
N LEU A 749 48.30 0.36 -3.86
CA LEU A 749 47.01 0.88 -4.32
C LEU A 749 46.72 2.31 -3.83
N LEU A 750 47.65 2.97 -3.11
CA LEU A 750 47.44 4.28 -2.51
C LEU A 750 47.03 5.35 -3.54
N HIS A 751 47.73 5.40 -4.68
CA HIS A 751 47.40 6.37 -5.72
C HIS A 751 46.06 6.06 -6.40
N MET A 752 45.70 4.78 -6.59
CA MET A 752 44.37 4.43 -7.08
C MET A 752 43.28 4.95 -6.14
N ALA A 753 43.50 4.84 -4.83
CA ALA A 753 42.59 5.32 -3.80
C ALA A 753 42.48 6.85 -3.78
N GLN A 754 43.60 7.57 -3.94
CA GLN A 754 43.62 9.03 -4.01
C GLN A 754 42.84 9.57 -5.20
N GLU A 755 43.06 9.02 -6.40
CA GLU A 755 42.34 9.42 -7.61
C GLU A 755 40.84 9.11 -7.52
N GLU A 756 40.48 7.99 -6.89
CA GLU A 756 39.08 7.60 -6.67
C GLU A 756 38.33 8.59 -5.76
N VAL A 757 38.93 9.02 -4.65
CA VAL A 757 38.32 10.02 -3.77
C VAL A 757 38.21 11.39 -4.43
N LYS A 758 39.22 11.81 -5.20
CA LYS A 758 39.15 13.04 -6.01
C LYS A 758 38.02 12.97 -7.03
N TYR A 759 37.88 11.85 -7.73
CA TYR A 759 36.82 11.66 -8.71
C TYR A 759 35.43 11.65 -8.06
N HIS A 760 35.27 11.01 -6.90
CA HIS A 760 34.03 11.06 -6.12
C HIS A 760 33.67 12.49 -5.71
N ALA A 761 34.63 13.28 -5.24
CA ALA A 761 34.40 14.70 -4.91
C ALA A 761 33.92 15.49 -6.13
N TRP A 762 34.56 15.28 -7.28
CA TRP A 762 34.18 15.92 -8.53
C TRP A 762 32.78 15.52 -9.00
N LYS A 763 32.42 14.23 -8.91
CA LYS A 763 31.07 13.75 -9.25
C LYS A 763 29.98 14.31 -8.34
N ILE A 764 30.23 14.39 -7.03
CA ILE A 764 29.28 15.00 -6.09
C ILE A 764 29.08 16.49 -6.41
N TRP A 765 30.14 17.20 -6.79
CA TRP A 765 30.06 18.59 -7.24
C TRP A 765 29.25 18.75 -8.54
N GLU A 766 29.52 17.91 -9.55
CA GLU A 766 28.77 17.88 -10.81
C GLU A 766 27.27 17.67 -10.56
N PHE A 767 26.93 16.72 -9.68
CA PHE A 767 25.56 16.45 -9.29
C PHE A 767 24.89 17.61 -8.58
N TYR A 768 25.59 18.25 -7.64
CA TYR A 768 25.09 19.46 -6.98
C TYR A 768 24.73 20.55 -8.01
N ARG A 769 25.60 20.82 -9.00
CA ARG A 769 25.31 21.80 -10.06
C ARG A 769 24.09 21.42 -10.91
N ASN A 770 23.90 20.13 -11.17
CA ASN A 770 22.74 19.67 -11.92
C ASN A 770 21.44 19.80 -11.11
N PHE A 771 21.49 19.53 -9.80
CA PHE A 771 20.34 19.75 -8.89
C PHE A 771 19.93 21.22 -8.80
N THR A 772 20.88 22.15 -8.67
CA THR A 772 20.57 23.58 -8.61
C THR A 772 19.97 24.08 -9.91
N HIS A 773 20.40 23.53 -11.05
CA HIS A 773 19.81 23.83 -12.35
C HIS A 773 18.36 23.33 -12.47
N VAL A 774 18.04 22.14 -11.95
CA VAL A 774 16.65 21.63 -11.89
C VAL A 774 15.77 22.49 -10.98
N ALA A 775 16.25 22.83 -9.78
CA ALA A 775 15.54 23.72 -8.85
C ALA A 775 15.25 25.09 -9.48
N SER A 776 16.22 25.65 -10.22
CA SER A 776 16.07 26.94 -10.90
C SER A 776 15.03 26.88 -12.03
N LYS A 777 15.00 25.78 -12.80
CA LYS A 777 14.01 25.58 -13.88
C LYS A 777 12.57 25.48 -13.36
N GLN A 778 12.34 24.83 -12.22
CA GLN A 778 10.99 24.67 -11.65
C GLN A 778 10.38 25.97 -11.11
N LYS A 779 11.19 26.92 -10.62
CA LYS A 779 10.73 28.24 -10.09
C LYS A 779 10.65 29.36 -11.16
N GLY A 780 10.95 29.09 -12.44
CA GLY A 780 10.62 30.00 -13.56
C GLY A 780 11.42 31.31 -13.66
N LYS A 781 12.69 31.34 -13.24
CA LYS A 781 13.62 32.50 -13.40
C LYS A 781 14.79 32.16 -14.33
N PRO A 782 15.48 33.17 -14.93
CA PRO A 782 16.63 32.94 -15.79
C PRO A 782 17.78 32.32 -14.97
N LEU A 783 18.55 31.46 -15.62
CA LEU A 783 19.79 30.90 -15.06
C LEU A 783 20.70 32.05 -14.57
N PRO A 784 21.47 31.88 -13.48
CA PRO A 784 22.72 32.62 -13.38
C PRO A 784 23.58 32.20 -14.57
N ASP A 785 24.00 33.18 -15.38
CA ASP A 785 24.49 33.03 -16.75
C ASP A 785 25.35 31.78 -16.99
N THR A 786 24.92 30.95 -17.96
CA THR A 786 25.83 30.17 -18.78
C THR A 786 26.66 31.16 -19.60
N GLU A 787 27.72 31.70 -19.03
CA GLU A 787 28.83 32.18 -19.84
C GLU A 787 29.55 30.94 -20.38
N GLU A 788 29.60 30.87 -21.70
CA GLU A 788 30.40 29.96 -22.49
C GLU A 788 31.83 29.89 -21.92
N ASP A 789 32.37 28.66 -21.94
CA ASP A 789 33.78 28.31 -21.83
C ASP A 789 34.76 29.51 -21.94
N THR A 790 35.02 30.14 -20.80
CA THR A 790 36.18 31.02 -20.62
C THR A 790 37.04 30.39 -19.53
N GLU A 791 38.07 29.68 -19.99
CA GLU A 791 39.23 29.32 -19.18
C GLU A 791 39.71 30.56 -18.43
N GLY A 792 39.50 30.62 -17.11
CA GLY A 792 40.13 31.65 -16.27
C GLY A 792 39.24 32.47 -15.33
N SER A 793 38.26 31.88 -14.64
CA SER A 793 37.82 32.44 -13.35
C SER A 793 37.97 31.43 -12.21
N GLU A 794 38.93 31.71 -11.32
CA GLU A 794 39.23 30.98 -10.08
C GLU A 794 38.13 31.17 -9.02
N LYS A 795 36.88 30.77 -9.31
CA LYS A 795 35.82 30.78 -8.29
C LYS A 795 35.15 29.41 -8.24
N GLU A 796 35.48 28.71 -7.15
CA GLU A 796 35.00 27.39 -6.72
C GLU A 796 35.80 26.21 -7.26
N ASN A 797 36.95 25.96 -6.63
CA ASN A 797 37.62 24.67 -6.73
C ASN A 797 36.70 23.59 -6.09
N PRO A 798 36.23 22.58 -6.84
CA PRO A 798 35.33 21.54 -6.31
C PRO A 798 35.93 20.81 -5.10
N TYR A 799 37.27 20.74 -5.05
CA TYR A 799 38.00 20.10 -3.97
C TYR A 799 38.00 20.91 -2.68
N THR A 800 37.89 22.25 -2.70
CA THR A 800 37.93 23.04 -1.46
C THR A 800 36.64 22.92 -0.65
N LEU A 801 35.50 22.71 -1.31
CA LEU A 801 34.20 22.60 -0.65
C LEU A 801 33.82 21.14 -0.34
N ILE A 802 33.94 20.23 -1.31
CA ILE A 802 33.42 18.87 -1.18
C ILE A 802 34.39 17.94 -0.46
N LEU A 803 35.70 18.05 -0.73
CA LEU A 803 36.68 17.12 -0.19
C LEU A 803 36.67 17.10 1.36
N PRO A 804 36.65 18.25 2.07
CA PRO A 804 36.57 18.24 3.54
C PRO A 804 35.30 17.57 4.10
N LEU A 805 34.20 17.60 3.33
CA LEU A 805 32.91 17.03 3.76
C LEU A 805 32.87 15.51 3.59
N ILE A 806 33.48 14.98 2.53
CA ILE A 806 33.45 13.54 2.23
C ILE A 806 34.64 12.77 2.83
N LEU A 807 35.79 13.45 3.02
CA LEU A 807 37.03 12.83 3.50
C LEU A 807 36.86 12.02 4.78
N PRO A 808 36.07 12.44 5.80
CA PRO A 808 35.88 11.63 7.01
C PRO A 808 35.36 10.21 6.76
N ARG A 809 34.68 9.94 5.64
CA ARG A 809 34.18 8.60 5.26
C ARG A 809 35.21 7.71 4.58
N PHE A 810 36.26 8.30 4.02
CA PHE A 810 37.34 7.59 3.29
C PHE A 810 38.68 7.66 4.03
N HIS A 811 38.78 8.54 5.03
CA HIS A 811 39.98 8.81 5.80
C HIS A 811 40.55 7.56 6.47
N PRO A 812 39.78 6.67 7.12
CA PRO A 812 40.35 5.51 7.79
C PRO A 812 41.20 4.63 6.85
N GLU A 813 40.66 4.33 5.67
CA GLU A 813 41.33 3.50 4.67
C GLU A 813 42.48 4.25 3.98
N LEU A 814 42.28 5.53 3.61
CA LEU A 814 43.35 6.35 3.03
C LEU A 814 44.53 6.54 3.99
N PHE A 815 44.23 6.83 5.25
CA PHE A 815 45.23 7.00 6.29
C PHE A 815 46.00 5.70 6.53
N MET A 816 45.30 4.57 6.56
CA MET A 816 45.95 3.27 6.68
C MET A 816 46.89 2.99 5.49
N LEU A 817 46.46 3.23 4.24
CA LEU A 817 47.32 3.07 3.07
C LEU A 817 48.53 4.03 3.10
N TYR A 818 48.33 5.27 3.56
CA TYR A 818 49.40 6.26 3.74
C TYR A 818 50.40 5.83 4.80
N MET A 819 49.92 5.32 5.95
CA MET A 819 50.78 4.79 7.02
C MET A 819 51.61 3.62 6.52
N LEU A 820 51.01 2.67 5.78
CA LEU A 820 51.74 1.54 5.18
C LEU A 820 52.78 2.01 4.16
N TYR A 821 52.46 3.06 3.39
CA TYR A 821 53.38 3.63 2.41
C TYR A 821 54.62 4.27 3.06
N HIS A 822 54.45 4.93 4.22
CA HIS A 822 55.53 5.61 4.94
C HIS A 822 56.16 4.80 6.08
N GLU A 823 55.70 3.58 6.34
CA GLU A 823 56.11 2.75 7.48
C GLU A 823 57.64 2.62 7.61
N LYS A 824 58.35 2.40 6.50
CA LYS A 824 59.82 2.28 6.50
C LYS A 824 60.52 3.60 6.82
N GLU A 825 60.05 4.70 6.24
CA GLU A 825 60.61 6.05 6.46
C GLU A 825 60.41 6.47 7.92
N ASP A 826 59.21 6.21 8.46
CA ASP A 826 58.87 6.44 9.85
C ASP A 826 59.71 5.55 10.77
N ALA A 827 59.91 4.27 10.43
CA ALA A 827 60.78 3.38 11.21
C ALA A 827 62.24 3.88 11.26
N PHE A 828 62.78 4.38 10.14
CA PHE A 828 64.11 4.99 10.11
C PHE A 828 64.17 6.28 10.94
N TYR A 829 63.14 7.12 10.83
CA TYR A 829 63.02 8.33 11.63
C TYR A 829 62.97 8.01 13.13
N TRP A 830 62.16 7.04 13.54
CA TRP A 830 62.07 6.54 14.91
C TRP A 830 63.38 5.94 15.40
N GLN A 831 64.07 5.14 14.58
CA GLN A 831 65.42 4.66 14.90
C GLN A 831 66.40 5.81 15.09
N GLY A 832 66.29 6.88 14.28
CA GLY A 832 67.03 8.12 14.44
C GLY A 832 66.78 8.78 15.80
N ILE A 833 65.51 8.95 16.18
CA ILE A 833 65.12 9.50 17.49
C ILE A 833 65.68 8.65 18.63
N VAL A 834 65.51 7.33 18.58
CA VAL A 834 66.02 6.41 19.62
C VAL A 834 67.54 6.51 19.71
N ARG A 835 68.24 6.54 18.57
CA ARG A 835 69.69 6.66 18.53
C ARG A 835 70.18 8.00 19.08
N LEU A 836 69.48 9.10 18.80
CA LEU A 836 69.77 10.41 19.36
C LEU A 836 69.48 10.47 20.86
N GLY A 837 68.41 9.79 21.31
CA GLY A 837 68.08 9.66 22.74
C GLY A 837 69.07 8.83 23.55
N LEU A 838 69.95 8.05 22.90
CA LEU A 838 71.05 7.33 23.55
C LEU A 838 72.30 8.20 23.76
N PHE A 839 72.35 9.41 23.19
CA PHE A 839 73.47 10.33 23.41
C PHE A 839 73.35 11.06 24.75
N SER A 840 74.47 11.32 25.41
CA SER A 840 74.50 12.25 26.55
C SER A 840 74.24 13.68 26.07
N ASP A 841 73.73 14.54 26.94
CA ASP A 841 73.45 15.95 26.63
C ASP A 841 74.65 16.66 25.97
N THR A 842 75.87 16.36 26.42
CA THR A 842 77.12 16.88 25.83
C THR A 842 77.35 16.43 24.38
N LYS A 843 77.13 15.14 24.07
CA LYS A 843 77.29 14.60 22.71
C LYS A 843 76.18 15.04 21.78
N LEU A 844 74.98 15.28 22.30
CA LEU A 844 73.87 15.82 21.53
C LEU A 844 74.15 17.28 21.14
N LEU A 845 74.70 18.08 22.07
CA LEU A 845 75.12 19.47 21.79
C LEU A 845 76.28 19.53 20.80
N GLU A 846 77.23 18.59 20.85
CA GLU A 846 78.28 18.43 19.82
C GLU A 846 77.69 18.03 18.45
N PHE A 847 76.78 17.06 18.42
CA PHE A 847 76.10 16.59 17.19
C PHE A 847 75.25 17.68 16.53
N LEU A 848 74.62 18.55 17.33
CA LEU A 848 73.85 19.71 16.86
C LEU A 848 74.73 20.93 16.56
N GLU A 849 76.05 20.82 16.70
CA GLU A 849 77.02 21.90 16.50
C GLU A 849 76.79 23.13 17.41
N VAL A 850 76.11 22.95 18.55
CA VAL A 850 75.77 24.02 19.52
C VAL A 850 76.95 24.31 20.45
N GLN A 851 77.79 23.32 20.74
CA GLN A 851 79.06 23.47 21.46
C GLN A 851 80.12 22.58 20.82
N LYS A 852 81.29 23.16 20.49
CA LYS A 852 82.46 22.41 20.00
C LYS A 852 83.34 21.92 21.13
#